data_AF-A0A7V4N0X2-F1
#
_entry.id   AF-A0A7V4N0X2-F1
#
_cell.length_a   1.000
_cell.length_b   1.000
_cell.length_c   1.000
_cell.angle_alpha   90.00
_cell.angle_beta   90.00
_cell.angle_gamma   90.00
#
_symmetry.space_group_name_H-M   'P 1'
#
loop_
_entity.id
_entity.type
_entity.pdbx_description
1 polymer ?
#
loop_
_entity_poly.entity_id
_entity_poly.type
_entity_poly.pdbx_seq_one_letter_code
_entity_poly.pdbx_strand_id
1 'polypeptide(L)'
;MIDLFGQHQRTDGMIWSFINRTDGYPGYFEQRNADLGYALFMDSLHFVRQPNENHVEYLFVNLFYSAWKASGNHEWMKKHPDVAAKAMDYSITDTLRWSKKYQLLKRPFTIDSWDFQVDDEYTPDCPIGKTMAIVPGKTKFGIFFGDNTGYMLACNQLAVMMAFAGRNSEAEKYRMRAVQIREALNRLSWNGKFFTHFIDEDETVKRNLGVDLKSQIAQGNCYSLNRGLSHEQSKAIIETYLGLKKNLPVGSPGEWYAIYPPFERGFGSHNEKWQYMNGGVAGHAAGELARGAYENGYEYYGTDILLRLLDLGNKYGEGKRIWFSYTGSIPPPPPAPVYTPVDISSYANMDLWVRKSSTAIPWLQEREGNDLRNFPTGEQTLAGIRFFIPDPEKNKNRAAIAVSVRKGFPREVAVPVNAVAPCIYLLHIAGDIGSENIAGAVSFLYADGTESTQYLVRGKHLTGWWYPSLQHSRAGIAWHGNNPECVHVGVSWAAIDNPSPQKKISKIIFKCSADRGIYAVLGLTLSDRTHYVPPKPQSYGGPDNWAAATAMHALMEGLAGCKNETFRYDEVTLSPRWITASVKKVKVTAHLPASGGYVSYEYVHDERSQTLHLKITGSGNKANCHVLLPAGVSAVKSVTVNGKETASVIRSVENSFYVDFAVALPGPIMAEIRY
;
A
#
# COMPACT_ATOMS: atom_id res chain seq x y z
N MET A 1 -25.91 2.09 3.17
CA MET A 1 -24.91 3.18 3.11
C MET A 1 -25.50 4.45 2.52
N ILE A 2 -25.98 4.46 1.27
CA ILE A 2 -26.56 5.66 0.65
C ILE A 2 -27.67 6.29 1.51
N ASP A 3 -28.63 5.49 1.98
CA ASP A 3 -29.71 6.00 2.84
C ASP A 3 -29.17 6.60 4.16
N LEU A 4 -28.23 5.91 4.81
CA LEU A 4 -27.62 6.35 6.06
C LEU A 4 -26.86 7.68 5.90
N PHE A 5 -25.94 7.75 4.94
CA PHE A 5 -25.17 8.98 4.68
C PHE A 5 -26.06 10.11 4.14
N GLY A 6 -27.11 9.78 3.40
CA GLY A 6 -28.09 10.76 2.93
C GLY A 6 -28.96 11.33 4.04
N GLN A 7 -29.42 10.48 4.97
CA GLN A 7 -30.19 10.89 6.14
C GLN A 7 -29.40 11.84 7.06
N HIS A 8 -28.09 11.63 7.16
CA HIS A 8 -27.19 12.46 7.97
C HIS A 8 -26.37 13.46 7.14
N GLN A 9 -26.71 13.69 5.86
CA GLN A 9 -26.04 14.69 5.03
C GLN A 9 -26.14 16.07 5.70
N ARG A 10 -25.04 16.82 5.72
CA ARG A 10 -25.04 18.17 6.29
C ARG A 10 -25.95 19.08 5.46
N THR A 11 -26.53 20.10 6.08
CA THR A 11 -27.54 20.98 5.44
C THR A 11 -27.04 21.68 4.17
N ASP A 12 -25.73 21.92 4.06
CA ASP A 12 -25.07 22.52 2.90
C ASP A 12 -24.72 21.52 1.79
N GLY A 13 -24.99 20.22 2.00
CA GLY A 13 -24.76 19.15 1.04
C GLY A 13 -23.53 18.28 1.30
N MET A 14 -22.69 18.60 2.29
CA MET A 14 -21.48 17.81 2.61
C MET A 14 -21.84 16.37 2.99
N ILE A 15 -21.09 15.42 2.43
CA ILE A 15 -21.15 14.00 2.80
C ILE A 15 -19.98 13.65 3.74
N TRP A 16 -20.25 12.80 4.72
CA TRP A 16 -19.24 12.27 5.65
C TRP A 16 -18.31 11.24 4.97
N SER A 17 -17.02 11.23 5.32
CA SER A 17 -16.03 10.29 4.75
C SER A 17 -16.23 8.87 5.29
N PHE A 18 -16.47 8.72 6.59
CA PHE A 18 -16.68 7.42 7.23
C PHE A 18 -17.53 7.55 8.51
N ILE A 19 -17.95 6.38 9.00
CA ILE A 19 -18.68 6.22 10.27
C ILE A 19 -18.01 5.14 11.10
N ASN A 20 -17.81 5.41 12.39
CA ASN A 20 -17.26 4.45 13.36
C ASN A 20 -18.12 4.35 14.61
N ARG A 21 -18.05 3.20 15.30
CA ARG A 21 -18.58 3.08 16.65
C ARG A 21 -17.64 3.71 17.67
N THR A 22 -18.20 4.26 18.73
CA THR A 22 -17.48 4.89 19.84
C THR A 22 -17.89 4.28 21.18
N ASP A 23 -17.09 4.50 22.22
CA ASP A 23 -17.41 4.20 23.62
C ASP A 23 -18.32 5.26 24.27
N GLY A 24 -18.73 6.28 23.50
CA GLY A 24 -19.65 7.32 23.94
C GLY A 24 -18.96 8.62 24.38
N TYR A 25 -17.63 8.71 24.23
CA TYR A 25 -16.87 9.93 24.53
C TYR A 25 -16.36 10.61 23.25
N PRO A 26 -16.31 11.96 23.20
CA PRO A 26 -15.64 12.68 22.13
C PRO A 26 -14.17 12.26 22.04
N GLY A 27 -13.70 11.97 20.83
CA GLY A 27 -12.36 11.46 20.58
C GLY A 27 -11.50 12.42 19.76
N TYR A 28 -10.46 11.83 19.16
CA TYR A 28 -9.48 12.54 18.35
C TYR A 28 -10.10 13.39 17.23
N PHE A 29 -11.11 12.87 16.52
CA PHE A 29 -11.70 13.55 15.37
C PHE A 29 -12.58 14.72 15.79
N GLU A 30 -13.37 14.56 16.85
CA GLU A 30 -14.22 15.62 17.40
C GLU A 30 -13.37 16.81 17.83
N GLN A 31 -12.21 16.55 18.44
CA GLN A 31 -11.28 17.60 18.86
C GLN A 31 -10.55 18.24 17.68
N ARG A 32 -9.97 17.46 16.77
CA ARG A 32 -9.19 17.98 15.63
C ARG A 32 -10.06 18.80 14.67
N ASN A 33 -11.29 18.36 14.44
CA ASN A 33 -12.14 18.86 13.38
C ASN A 33 -13.28 19.78 13.88
N ALA A 34 -13.30 20.14 15.17
CA ALA A 34 -14.40 20.86 15.81
C ALA A 34 -14.76 22.16 15.06
N ASP A 35 -13.74 22.97 14.74
CA ASP A 35 -13.90 24.28 14.13
C ASP A 35 -14.46 24.24 12.69
N LEU A 36 -14.36 23.09 12.02
CA LEU A 36 -14.85 22.89 10.65
C LEU A 36 -16.24 22.24 10.60
N GLY A 37 -16.78 21.80 11.75
CA GLY A 37 -17.99 20.98 11.80
C GLY A 37 -17.83 19.67 11.02
N TYR A 38 -16.62 19.09 11.06
CA TYR A 38 -16.22 17.87 10.32
C TYR A 38 -16.23 16.61 11.21
N ALA A 39 -16.93 16.69 12.33
CA ALA A 39 -17.31 15.55 13.15
C ALA A 39 -18.78 15.72 13.60
N LEU A 40 -19.53 14.63 13.61
CA LEU A 40 -20.89 14.57 14.14
C LEU A 40 -21.01 13.35 15.04
N PHE A 41 -21.32 13.61 16.30
CA PHE A 41 -21.57 12.60 17.33
C PHE A 41 -23.07 12.31 17.43
N MET A 42 -23.47 11.05 17.30
CA MET A 42 -24.85 10.59 17.47
C MET A 42 -24.88 9.25 18.20
N ASP A 43 -25.33 9.26 19.46
CA ASP A 43 -25.38 8.09 20.35
C ASP A 43 -24.04 7.35 20.46
N SER A 44 -23.90 6.20 19.78
CA SER A 44 -22.70 5.36 19.76
C SER A 44 -21.97 5.42 18.41
N LEU A 45 -22.29 6.41 17.57
CA LEU A 45 -21.76 6.58 16.23
C LEU A 45 -21.08 7.95 16.07
N HIS A 46 -19.89 7.94 15.47
CA HIS A 46 -19.20 9.15 15.04
C HIS A 46 -19.13 9.16 13.52
N PHE A 47 -19.66 10.23 12.91
CA PHE A 47 -19.47 10.53 11.50
C PHE A 47 -18.32 11.53 11.37
N VAL A 48 -17.40 11.26 10.45
CA VAL A 48 -16.20 12.08 10.29
C VAL A 48 -16.05 12.48 8.83
N ARG A 49 -15.74 13.76 8.61
CA ARG A 49 -15.24 14.27 7.33
C ARG A 49 -13.73 14.44 7.42
N GLN A 50 -12.99 13.75 6.56
CA GLN A 50 -11.57 14.01 6.45
C GLN A 50 -11.34 15.38 5.80
N PRO A 51 -10.58 16.28 6.44
CA PRO A 51 -10.43 17.65 5.96
C PRO A 51 -9.84 17.74 4.55
N ASN A 52 -8.80 16.98 4.27
CA ASN A 52 -8.04 17.10 3.03
C ASN A 52 -8.74 16.47 1.81
N GLU A 53 -9.81 15.70 2.00
CA GLU A 53 -10.50 14.99 0.92
C GLU A 53 -11.54 15.86 0.21
N ASN A 54 -11.51 15.84 -1.12
CA ASN A 54 -12.57 16.40 -1.97
C ASN A 54 -13.17 15.36 -2.94
N HIS A 55 -13.04 14.08 -2.59
CA HIS A 55 -13.55 12.98 -3.41
C HIS A 55 -14.85 12.38 -2.89
N VAL A 56 -15.24 12.69 -1.66
CA VAL A 56 -16.30 11.98 -0.93
C VAL A 56 -17.66 12.13 -1.62
N GLU A 57 -17.98 13.33 -2.07
CA GLU A 57 -19.25 13.63 -2.74
C GLU A 57 -19.41 12.84 -4.05
N TYR A 58 -18.38 12.82 -4.90
CA TYR A 58 -18.46 12.06 -6.15
C TYR A 58 -18.48 10.55 -5.88
N LEU A 59 -17.77 10.06 -4.85
CA LEU A 59 -17.80 8.66 -4.47
C LEU A 59 -19.19 8.23 -3.99
N PHE A 60 -19.90 9.10 -3.25
CA PHE A 60 -21.28 8.86 -2.85
C PHE A 60 -22.20 8.68 -4.08
N VAL A 61 -22.07 9.55 -5.09
CA VAL A 61 -22.85 9.44 -6.34
C VAL A 61 -22.48 8.18 -7.13
N ASN A 62 -21.19 7.85 -7.22
CA ASN A 62 -20.72 6.62 -7.88
C ASN A 62 -21.31 5.37 -7.24
N LEU A 63 -21.32 5.32 -5.90
CA LEU A 63 -21.91 4.23 -5.14
C LEU A 63 -23.44 4.16 -5.35
N PHE A 64 -24.12 5.30 -5.36
CA PHE A 64 -25.56 5.38 -5.58
C PHE A 64 -25.93 4.83 -6.97
N TYR A 65 -25.25 5.31 -8.00
CA TYR A 65 -25.45 4.85 -9.37
C TYR A 65 -25.18 3.35 -9.53
N SER A 66 -24.07 2.86 -8.96
CA SER A 66 -23.69 1.45 -9.03
C SER A 66 -24.69 0.54 -8.30
N ALA A 67 -25.16 0.96 -7.12
CA ALA A 67 -26.19 0.24 -6.37
C ALA A 67 -27.51 0.17 -7.15
N TRP A 68 -27.90 1.26 -7.81
CA TRP A 68 -29.07 1.28 -8.68
C TRP A 68 -28.92 0.36 -9.90
N LYS A 69 -27.79 0.41 -10.62
CA LYS A 69 -27.52 -0.50 -11.75
C LYS A 69 -27.55 -1.97 -11.33
N ALA A 70 -26.99 -2.28 -10.17
CA ALA A 70 -26.90 -3.65 -9.66
C ALA A 70 -28.26 -4.21 -9.21
N SER A 71 -29.06 -3.41 -8.49
CA SER A 71 -30.34 -3.82 -7.94
C SER A 71 -31.51 -3.70 -8.93
N GLY A 72 -31.43 -2.75 -9.87
CA GLY A 72 -32.57 -2.35 -10.70
C GLY A 72 -33.71 -1.72 -9.90
N ASN A 73 -33.46 -1.27 -8.66
CA ASN A 73 -34.50 -0.69 -7.81
C ASN A 73 -34.79 0.78 -8.21
N HIS A 74 -35.62 0.94 -9.24
CA HIS A 74 -35.99 2.25 -9.79
C HIS A 74 -36.72 3.15 -8.80
N GLU A 75 -37.64 2.58 -8.00
CA GLU A 75 -38.41 3.35 -7.03
C GLU A 75 -37.55 3.87 -5.87
N TRP A 76 -36.56 3.09 -5.45
CA TRP A 76 -35.56 3.58 -4.49
C TRP A 76 -34.71 4.70 -5.09
N MET A 77 -34.22 4.54 -6.33
CA MET A 77 -33.40 5.58 -6.95
C MET A 77 -34.17 6.89 -7.11
N LYS A 78 -35.42 6.87 -7.60
CA LYS A 78 -36.25 8.08 -7.78
C LYS A 78 -36.49 8.89 -6.51
N LYS A 79 -36.40 8.27 -5.32
CA LYS A 79 -36.61 8.93 -4.02
C LYS A 79 -35.41 9.72 -3.52
N HIS A 80 -34.19 9.43 -3.99
CA HIS A 80 -32.96 9.97 -3.42
C HIS A 80 -32.08 10.85 -4.35
N PRO A 81 -32.48 11.27 -5.57
CA PRO A 81 -31.56 12.00 -6.45
C PRO A 81 -31.21 13.40 -5.91
N ASP A 82 -32.05 13.98 -5.04
CA ASP A 82 -31.79 15.28 -4.42
C ASP A 82 -30.61 15.27 -3.45
N VAL A 83 -30.40 14.16 -2.73
CA VAL A 83 -29.24 14.02 -1.83
C VAL A 83 -27.95 14.05 -2.64
N ALA A 84 -27.92 13.33 -3.77
CA ALA A 84 -26.79 13.32 -4.70
C ALA A 84 -26.59 14.69 -5.37
N ALA A 85 -27.66 15.36 -5.78
CA ALA A 85 -27.60 16.72 -6.31
C ALA A 85 -26.99 17.72 -5.33
N LYS A 86 -27.44 17.70 -4.06
CA LYS A 86 -26.87 18.53 -2.99
C LYS A 86 -25.39 18.27 -2.76
N ALA A 87 -24.96 17.00 -2.78
CA ALA A 87 -23.55 16.63 -2.65
C ALA A 87 -22.69 17.22 -3.79
N MET A 88 -23.18 17.09 -5.03
CA MET A 88 -22.47 17.64 -6.18
C MET A 88 -22.46 19.17 -6.19
N ASP A 89 -23.54 19.83 -5.75
CA ASP A 89 -23.59 21.28 -5.64
C ASP A 89 -22.68 21.81 -4.51
N TYR A 90 -22.60 21.14 -3.35
CA TYR A 90 -21.67 21.48 -2.26
C TYR A 90 -20.21 21.59 -2.74
N SER A 91 -19.77 20.65 -3.57
CA SER A 91 -18.38 20.59 -4.06
C SER A 91 -17.93 21.84 -4.83
N ILE A 92 -18.88 22.61 -5.37
CA ILE A 92 -18.61 23.82 -6.17
C ILE A 92 -19.05 25.12 -5.48
N THR A 93 -19.71 25.03 -4.32
CA THR A 93 -20.14 26.20 -3.54
C THR A 93 -19.28 26.42 -2.30
N ASP A 94 -18.72 25.34 -1.72
CA ASP A 94 -17.86 25.44 -0.54
C ASP A 94 -16.47 26.01 -0.88
N THR A 95 -16.03 26.97 -0.07
CA THR A 95 -14.78 27.73 -0.32
C THR A 95 -13.50 26.91 -0.10
N LEU A 96 -13.57 25.80 0.65
CA LEU A 96 -12.47 24.86 0.86
C LEU A 96 -12.43 23.78 -0.25
N ARG A 97 -13.52 23.61 -1.01
CA ARG A 97 -13.63 22.60 -2.08
C ARG A 97 -13.54 23.19 -3.47
N TRP A 98 -13.86 24.46 -3.66
CA TRP A 98 -13.93 25.08 -4.99
C TRP A 98 -12.85 26.14 -5.23
N SER A 99 -12.16 26.02 -6.36
CA SER A 99 -11.30 27.08 -6.89
C SER A 99 -12.13 28.02 -7.76
N LYS A 100 -12.39 29.23 -7.28
CA LYS A 100 -12.97 30.30 -8.12
C LYS A 100 -12.02 30.70 -9.25
N LYS A 101 -10.71 30.59 -9.05
CA LYS A 101 -9.69 30.94 -10.04
C LYS A 101 -9.73 29.99 -11.25
N TYR A 102 -9.69 28.69 -10.98
CA TYR A 102 -9.60 27.69 -12.05
C TYR A 102 -10.95 27.08 -12.46
N GLN A 103 -12.02 27.34 -11.70
CA GLN A 103 -13.33 26.70 -11.86
C GLN A 103 -13.21 25.18 -11.81
N LEU A 104 -12.47 24.68 -10.82
CA LEU A 104 -12.18 23.27 -10.57
C LEU A 104 -12.22 22.96 -9.08
N LEU A 105 -12.44 21.69 -8.73
CA LEU A 105 -12.33 21.21 -7.35
C LEU A 105 -10.88 21.32 -6.89
N LYS A 106 -10.69 21.79 -5.66
CA LYS A 106 -9.39 21.98 -5.01
C LYS A 106 -9.29 21.22 -3.70
N ARG A 107 -8.06 20.94 -3.29
CA ARG A 107 -7.71 20.36 -1.99
C ARG A 107 -6.32 20.83 -1.55
N PRO A 108 -5.92 20.59 -0.30
CA PRO A 108 -4.52 20.72 0.10
C PRO A 108 -3.62 19.80 -0.73
N PHE A 109 -2.30 20.06 -0.78
CA PHE A 109 -1.37 19.22 -1.54
C PHE A 109 -1.23 17.85 -0.87
N THR A 110 -1.91 16.84 -1.41
CA THR A 110 -1.88 15.44 -0.93
C THR A 110 -1.14 14.55 -1.93
N ILE A 111 -0.62 13.42 -1.46
CA ILE A 111 -0.12 12.38 -2.38
C ILE A 111 -1.31 11.67 -3.00
N ASP A 112 -1.47 11.82 -4.32
CA ASP A 112 -2.70 11.44 -5.01
C ASP A 112 -3.95 11.88 -4.21
N SER A 113 -4.92 11.00 -4.01
CA SER A 113 -6.20 11.31 -3.38
C SER A 113 -6.25 11.21 -1.84
N TRP A 114 -5.12 10.99 -1.14
CA TRP A 114 -5.12 10.62 0.29
C TRP A 114 -5.47 11.73 1.28
N ASP A 115 -5.70 11.31 2.53
CA ASP A 115 -6.28 12.12 3.61
C ASP A 115 -5.25 12.96 4.39
N PHE A 116 -3.97 12.88 4.04
CA PHE A 116 -2.91 13.72 4.58
C PHE A 116 -2.25 14.58 3.48
N GLN A 117 -1.98 15.83 3.82
CA GLN A 117 -1.21 16.77 3.01
C GLN A 117 0.29 16.65 3.29
N VAL A 118 1.08 17.25 2.41
CA VAL A 118 2.53 17.40 2.56
C VAL A 118 2.88 18.12 3.87
N ASP A 119 4.03 17.78 4.46
CA ASP A 119 4.66 18.53 5.55
C ASP A 119 5.84 19.31 4.99
N ASP A 120 5.59 20.57 4.62
CA ASP A 120 6.61 21.49 4.12
C ASP A 120 6.47 22.88 4.77
N GLU A 121 7.24 23.86 4.29
CA GLU A 121 7.25 25.23 4.82
C GLU A 121 5.90 25.95 4.70
N TYR A 122 4.99 25.45 3.86
CA TYR A 122 3.66 26.01 3.65
C TYR A 122 2.58 25.32 4.49
N THR A 123 2.91 24.20 5.14
CA THR A 123 1.96 23.46 5.98
C THR A 123 1.76 24.21 7.28
N PRO A 124 0.55 24.74 7.55
CA PRO A 124 0.31 25.53 8.74
C PRO A 124 0.46 24.68 10.00
N ASP A 125 0.96 25.30 11.06
CA ASP A 125 0.95 24.66 12.38
C ASP A 125 -0.48 24.40 12.85
N CYS A 126 -0.67 23.23 13.44
CA CYS A 126 -1.90 22.82 14.09
C CYS A 126 -1.53 21.98 15.31
N PRO A 127 -2.14 22.21 16.50
CA PRO A 127 -1.81 21.45 17.71
C PRO A 127 -2.02 19.94 17.57
N ILE A 128 -2.97 19.52 16.73
CA ILE A 128 -3.37 18.12 16.58
C ILE A 128 -3.51 17.75 15.11
N GLY A 129 -2.76 16.74 14.66
CA GLY A 129 -2.87 16.22 13.30
C GLY A 129 -2.51 17.22 12.20
N LYS A 130 -1.41 17.98 12.34
CA LYS A 130 -0.90 19.00 11.40
C LYS A 130 -1.15 18.68 9.92
N THR A 131 -0.69 17.52 9.45
CA THR A 131 -0.81 17.10 8.04
C THR A 131 -2.19 16.53 7.68
N MET A 132 -3.10 16.34 8.64
CA MET A 132 -4.46 15.81 8.43
C MET A 132 -5.55 16.85 8.76
N ALA A 133 -5.17 18.12 8.87
CA ALA A 133 -6.06 19.22 9.21
C ALA A 133 -6.05 20.31 8.13
N ILE A 134 -7.15 21.07 8.04
CA ILE A 134 -7.19 22.34 7.31
C ILE A 134 -7.25 23.45 8.35
N VAL A 135 -6.31 24.40 8.25
CA VAL A 135 -6.36 25.67 8.98
C VAL A 135 -6.89 26.75 8.02
N PRO A 136 -8.16 27.21 8.19
CA PRO A 136 -8.76 28.20 7.31
C PRO A 136 -7.91 29.46 7.17
N GLY A 137 -7.83 30.00 5.95
CA GLY A 137 -7.04 31.19 5.63
C GLY A 137 -5.52 30.99 5.59
N LYS A 138 -4.99 29.85 6.06
CA LYS A 138 -3.54 29.55 6.07
C LYS A 138 -3.14 28.40 5.15
N THR A 139 -3.97 27.34 5.09
CA THR A 139 -3.68 26.15 4.29
C THR A 139 -3.57 26.51 2.81
N LYS A 140 -2.54 26.00 2.14
CA LYS A 140 -2.36 26.17 0.69
C LYS A 140 -3.12 25.08 -0.06
N PHE A 141 -3.86 25.49 -1.08
CA PHE A 141 -4.69 24.62 -1.90
C PHE A 141 -4.18 24.58 -3.35
N GLY A 142 -4.62 23.57 -4.07
CA GLY A 142 -4.43 23.44 -5.50
C GLY A 142 -5.36 22.40 -6.10
N ILE A 143 -5.17 22.16 -7.39
CA ILE A 143 -6.01 21.28 -8.19
C ILE A 143 -5.34 19.92 -8.28
N PHE A 144 -5.96 18.92 -7.65
CA PHE A 144 -5.69 17.52 -7.91
C PHE A 144 -6.64 17.04 -9.02
N PHE A 145 -6.09 16.52 -10.12
CA PHE A 145 -6.89 16.12 -11.27
C PHE A 145 -7.85 14.96 -10.97
N GLY A 146 -7.49 14.07 -10.03
CA GLY A 146 -8.29 12.89 -9.70
C GLY A 146 -9.65 13.24 -9.09
N ASP A 147 -9.76 14.34 -8.36
CA ASP A 147 -11.05 14.84 -7.85
C ASP A 147 -11.97 15.25 -8.99
N ASN A 148 -11.39 15.94 -9.97
CA ASN A 148 -12.13 16.54 -11.07
C ASN A 148 -12.58 15.49 -12.08
N THR A 149 -11.75 14.49 -12.40
CA THR A 149 -12.18 13.35 -13.24
C THR A 149 -13.25 12.49 -12.56
N GLY A 150 -13.18 12.32 -11.23
CA GLY A 150 -14.21 11.64 -10.45
C GLY A 150 -15.52 12.41 -10.44
N TYR A 151 -15.45 13.72 -10.23
CA TYR A 151 -16.59 14.64 -10.23
C TYR A 151 -17.30 14.67 -11.60
N MET A 152 -16.54 14.69 -12.71
CA MET A 152 -17.10 14.59 -14.06
C MET A 152 -17.93 13.32 -14.26
N LEU A 153 -17.40 12.16 -13.86
CA LEU A 153 -18.12 10.89 -13.95
C LEU A 153 -19.41 10.92 -13.13
N ALA A 154 -19.33 11.39 -11.88
CA ALA A 154 -20.50 11.51 -11.01
C ALA A 154 -21.55 12.48 -11.57
N CYS A 155 -21.16 13.59 -12.19
CA CYS A 155 -22.11 14.48 -12.86
C CYS A 155 -22.86 13.77 -13.99
N ASN A 156 -22.16 12.99 -14.83
CA ASN A 156 -22.80 12.22 -15.89
C ASN A 156 -23.75 11.15 -15.34
N GLN A 157 -23.34 10.43 -14.28
CA GLN A 157 -24.18 9.43 -13.63
C GLN A 157 -25.41 10.04 -12.97
N LEU A 158 -25.27 11.18 -12.31
CA LEU A 158 -26.39 11.93 -11.75
C LEU A 158 -27.34 12.41 -12.85
N ALA A 159 -26.81 12.88 -13.99
CA ALA A 159 -27.63 13.25 -15.13
C ALA A 159 -28.46 12.07 -15.66
N VAL A 160 -27.88 10.86 -15.71
CA VAL A 160 -28.62 9.64 -16.08
C VAL A 160 -29.75 9.36 -15.08
N MET A 161 -29.46 9.42 -13.77
CA MET A 161 -30.47 9.24 -12.72
C MET A 161 -31.61 10.26 -12.80
N MET A 162 -31.27 11.55 -12.98
CA MET A 162 -32.23 12.64 -13.12
C MET A 162 -33.11 12.47 -14.36
N ALA A 163 -32.52 12.16 -15.52
CA ALA A 163 -33.28 11.94 -16.75
C ALA A 163 -34.23 10.75 -16.61
N PHE A 164 -33.77 9.66 -15.98
CA PHE A 164 -34.62 8.50 -15.70
C PHE A 164 -35.78 8.84 -14.75
N ALA A 165 -35.58 9.77 -13.80
CA ALA A 165 -36.64 10.28 -12.94
C ALA A 165 -37.55 11.33 -13.62
N GLY A 166 -37.38 11.59 -14.92
CA GLY A 166 -38.16 12.60 -15.67
C GLY A 166 -37.69 14.04 -15.49
N ARG A 167 -36.57 14.27 -14.80
CA ARG A 167 -36.02 15.60 -14.45
C ARG A 167 -34.99 16.06 -15.48
N ASN A 168 -35.42 16.17 -16.74
CA ASN A 168 -34.53 16.39 -17.89
C ASN A 168 -33.73 17.71 -17.85
N SER A 169 -34.33 18.79 -17.35
CA SER A 169 -33.63 20.10 -17.20
C SER A 169 -32.46 20.00 -16.22
N GLU A 170 -32.66 19.31 -15.10
CA GLU A 170 -31.61 19.10 -14.11
C GLU A 170 -30.56 18.10 -14.58
N ALA A 171 -30.97 17.08 -15.34
CA ALA A 171 -30.01 16.22 -16.02
C ALA A 171 -29.07 17.03 -16.91
N GLU A 172 -29.61 17.97 -17.69
CA GLU A 172 -28.82 18.82 -18.57
C GLU A 172 -27.87 19.75 -17.82
N LYS A 173 -28.30 20.32 -16.69
CA LYS A 173 -27.41 21.08 -15.78
C LYS A 173 -26.14 20.29 -15.44
N TYR A 174 -26.26 19.01 -15.08
CA TYR A 174 -25.11 18.20 -14.69
C TYR A 174 -24.29 17.71 -15.89
N ARG A 175 -24.90 17.44 -17.06
CA ARG A 175 -24.14 17.16 -18.30
C ARG A 175 -23.25 18.34 -18.67
N MET A 176 -23.83 19.55 -18.70
CA MET A 176 -23.09 20.77 -18.99
C MET A 176 -21.98 21.03 -17.96
N ARG A 177 -22.24 20.74 -16.68
CA ARG A 177 -21.21 20.84 -15.65
C ARG A 177 -20.04 19.88 -15.90
N ALA A 178 -20.30 18.63 -16.28
CA ALA A 178 -19.25 17.67 -16.61
C ALA A 178 -18.39 18.14 -17.80
N VAL A 179 -19.02 18.75 -18.82
CA VAL A 179 -18.32 19.35 -19.96
C VAL A 179 -17.39 20.49 -19.51
N GLN A 180 -17.91 21.42 -18.71
CA GLN A 180 -17.16 22.58 -18.21
C GLN A 180 -15.94 22.17 -17.37
N ILE A 181 -16.12 21.23 -16.44
CA ILE A 181 -15.02 20.72 -15.60
C ILE A 181 -13.96 20.03 -16.48
N ARG A 182 -14.38 19.23 -17.46
CA ARG A 182 -13.45 18.57 -18.39
C ARG A 182 -12.61 19.57 -19.19
N GLU A 183 -13.25 20.59 -19.75
CA GLU A 183 -12.55 21.63 -20.53
C GLU A 183 -11.58 22.43 -19.67
N ALA A 184 -11.99 22.81 -18.47
CA ALA A 184 -11.13 23.52 -17.52
C ALA A 184 -9.95 22.65 -17.07
N LEU A 185 -10.19 21.37 -16.76
CA LEU A 185 -9.15 20.44 -16.33
C LEU A 185 -8.15 20.17 -17.45
N ASN A 186 -8.63 19.89 -18.67
CA ASN A 186 -7.75 19.66 -19.83
C ASN A 186 -6.86 20.87 -20.10
N ARG A 187 -7.42 22.09 -20.04
CA ARG A 187 -6.63 23.31 -20.24
C ARG A 187 -5.58 23.52 -19.15
N LEU A 188 -5.85 23.12 -17.91
CA LEU A 188 -4.97 23.38 -16.78
C LEU A 188 -3.90 22.29 -16.58
N SER A 189 -4.28 21.01 -16.61
CA SER A 189 -3.44 19.92 -16.11
C SER A 189 -3.05 18.86 -17.12
N TRP A 190 -3.70 18.77 -18.29
CA TRP A 190 -3.31 17.82 -19.34
C TRP A 190 -1.97 18.24 -19.96
N ASN A 191 -0.94 17.42 -19.82
CA ASN A 191 0.41 17.73 -20.29
C ASN A 191 0.75 17.11 -21.67
N GLY A 192 -0.25 16.54 -22.35
CA GLY A 192 -0.08 15.82 -23.63
C GLY A 192 0.16 14.32 -23.47
N LYS A 193 0.49 13.84 -22.27
CA LYS A 193 0.71 12.41 -21.96
C LYS A 193 -0.24 11.90 -20.88
N PHE A 194 -0.40 12.69 -19.83
CA PHE A 194 -1.23 12.38 -18.68
C PHE A 194 -1.66 13.68 -17.98
N PHE A 195 -2.54 13.60 -16.98
CA PHE A 195 -2.83 14.74 -16.14
C PHE A 195 -1.73 14.92 -15.08
N THR A 196 -1.18 16.13 -15.04
CA THR A 196 -0.22 16.57 -14.01
C THR A 196 -0.83 16.36 -12.62
N HIS A 197 -0.08 15.73 -11.71
CA HIS A 197 -0.58 15.32 -10.40
C HIS A 197 -1.28 16.45 -9.64
N PHE A 198 -0.60 17.57 -9.47
CA PHE A 198 -1.11 18.68 -8.67
C PHE A 198 -0.65 20.03 -9.21
N ILE A 199 -1.54 21.03 -9.18
CA ILE A 199 -1.23 22.41 -9.58
C ILE A 199 -1.67 23.34 -8.46
N ASP A 200 -0.72 23.99 -7.78
CA ASP A 200 -1.02 24.96 -6.72
C ASP A 200 -1.90 26.12 -7.22
N GLU A 201 -2.86 26.53 -6.40
CA GLU A 201 -3.73 27.69 -6.66
C GLU A 201 -2.96 29.01 -6.49
N ASP A 202 -2.08 29.04 -5.50
CA ASP A 202 -1.16 30.14 -5.20
C ASP A 202 0.16 29.94 -5.97
N GLU A 203 0.40 30.79 -6.97
CA GLU A 203 1.58 30.70 -7.84
C GLU A 203 2.90 31.01 -7.11
N THR A 204 2.83 31.64 -5.93
CA THR A 204 4.00 31.94 -5.10
C THR A 204 4.53 30.71 -4.35
N VAL A 205 3.74 29.65 -4.25
CA VAL A 205 4.14 28.38 -3.63
C VAL A 205 5.17 27.67 -4.53
N LYS A 206 6.34 27.38 -3.96
CA LYS A 206 7.46 26.69 -4.62
C LYS A 206 7.96 25.54 -3.74
N ARG A 207 7.32 24.39 -3.86
CA ARG A 207 7.61 23.24 -2.98
C ARG A 207 8.93 22.57 -3.36
N ASN A 208 9.80 22.40 -2.38
CA ASN A 208 11.04 21.62 -2.53
C ASN A 208 10.81 20.18 -2.06
N LEU A 209 10.28 19.33 -2.93
CA LEU A 209 9.98 17.92 -2.62
C LEU A 209 11.01 16.93 -3.21
N GLY A 210 12.10 17.45 -3.80
CA GLY A 210 13.18 16.68 -4.40
C GLY A 210 12.82 15.97 -5.72
N VAL A 211 11.72 16.35 -6.36
CA VAL A 211 11.25 15.81 -7.65
C VAL A 211 10.69 16.93 -8.52
N ASP A 212 10.64 16.70 -9.83
CA ASP A 212 9.89 17.56 -10.75
C ASP A 212 8.40 17.18 -10.75
N LEU A 213 7.59 18.05 -10.12
CA LEU A 213 6.15 17.84 -9.99
C LEU A 213 5.41 17.80 -11.34
N LYS A 214 5.97 18.42 -12.38
CA LYS A 214 5.31 18.50 -13.70
C LYS A 214 5.39 17.19 -14.48
N SER A 215 6.43 16.39 -14.23
CA SER A 215 6.65 15.10 -14.87
C SER A 215 6.25 13.91 -14.00
N GLN A 216 5.84 14.16 -12.75
CA GLN A 216 5.44 13.10 -11.83
C GLN A 216 4.11 12.45 -12.26
N ILE A 217 4.12 11.13 -12.35
CA ILE A 217 2.98 10.30 -12.74
C ILE A 217 2.28 9.85 -11.47
N ALA A 218 1.01 10.23 -11.31
CA ALA A 218 0.17 9.77 -10.20
C ALA A 218 -0.83 8.71 -10.65
N GLN A 219 -1.08 7.73 -9.78
CA GLN A 219 -2.00 6.62 -10.02
C GLN A 219 -3.43 7.04 -10.38
N GLY A 220 -3.86 8.26 -10.02
CA GLY A 220 -5.15 8.79 -10.41
C GLY A 220 -5.38 8.72 -11.93
N ASN A 221 -4.31 8.73 -12.74
CA ASN A 221 -4.40 8.56 -14.19
C ASN A 221 -4.89 7.16 -14.57
N CYS A 222 -4.54 6.10 -13.83
CA CYS A 222 -5.10 4.76 -14.03
C CYS A 222 -6.61 4.77 -13.80
N TYR A 223 -7.07 5.41 -12.72
CA TYR A 223 -8.49 5.56 -12.44
C TYR A 223 -9.21 6.38 -13.51
N SER A 224 -8.58 7.43 -14.04
CA SER A 224 -9.19 8.28 -15.05
C SER A 224 -9.51 7.55 -16.35
N LEU A 225 -8.76 6.49 -16.71
CA LEU A 225 -9.06 5.65 -17.88
C LEU A 225 -10.51 5.12 -17.87
N ASN A 226 -11.08 4.89 -16.69
CA ASN A 226 -12.42 4.34 -16.52
C ASN A 226 -13.47 5.43 -16.17
N ARG A 227 -13.16 6.71 -16.41
CA ARG A 227 -14.01 7.87 -16.07
C ARG A 227 -14.47 8.68 -17.28
N GLY A 228 -14.43 8.09 -18.47
CA GLY A 228 -14.96 8.70 -19.71
C GLY A 228 -14.03 9.76 -20.31
N LEU A 229 -12.72 9.50 -20.29
CA LEU A 229 -11.75 10.25 -21.11
C LEU A 229 -11.94 9.95 -22.60
N SER A 230 -11.36 10.80 -23.46
CA SER A 230 -11.28 10.47 -24.88
C SER A 230 -10.31 9.31 -25.11
N HIS A 231 -10.48 8.61 -26.24
CA HIS A 231 -9.59 7.51 -26.63
C HIS A 231 -8.13 7.97 -26.74
N GLU A 232 -7.88 9.16 -27.27
CA GLU A 232 -6.54 9.74 -27.41
C GLU A 232 -5.87 9.98 -26.04
N GLN A 233 -6.63 10.49 -25.07
CA GLN A 233 -6.11 10.69 -23.70
C GLN A 233 -5.82 9.35 -23.03
N SER A 234 -6.74 8.38 -23.16
CA SER A 234 -6.55 7.04 -22.60
C SER A 234 -5.33 6.35 -23.18
N LYS A 235 -5.17 6.39 -24.51
CA LYS A 235 -3.99 5.90 -25.21
C LYS A 235 -2.70 6.53 -24.68
N ALA A 236 -2.64 7.85 -24.58
CA ALA A 236 -1.44 8.55 -24.12
C ALA A 236 -1.06 8.17 -22.67
N ILE A 237 -2.05 7.98 -21.79
CA ILE A 237 -1.83 7.49 -20.42
C ILE A 237 -1.29 6.05 -20.45
N ILE A 238 -1.92 5.15 -21.21
CA ILE A 238 -1.49 3.74 -21.31
C ILE A 238 -0.05 3.64 -21.86
N GLU A 239 0.27 4.41 -22.90
CA GLU A 239 1.62 4.46 -23.48
C GLU A 239 2.67 5.01 -22.50
N THR A 240 2.27 5.93 -21.61
CA THR A 240 3.13 6.40 -20.52
C THR A 240 3.50 5.26 -19.57
N TYR A 241 2.52 4.45 -19.14
CA TYR A 241 2.78 3.29 -18.28
C TYR A 241 3.57 2.19 -18.99
N LEU A 242 3.33 1.95 -20.27
CA LEU A 242 4.17 1.05 -21.09
C LEU A 242 5.62 1.56 -21.17
N GLY A 243 5.83 2.87 -21.23
CA GLY A 243 7.16 3.49 -21.14
C GLY A 243 7.84 3.24 -19.80
N LEU A 244 7.10 3.37 -18.69
CA LEU A 244 7.58 3.04 -17.34
C LEU A 244 7.92 1.56 -17.20
N LYS A 245 7.08 0.66 -17.74
CA LYS A 245 7.31 -0.79 -17.71
C LYS A 245 8.66 -1.17 -18.34
N LYS A 246 9.08 -0.46 -19.38
CA LYS A 246 10.39 -0.67 -20.04
C LYS A 246 11.58 -0.18 -19.20
N ASN A 247 11.35 0.67 -18.20
CA ASN A 247 12.38 1.37 -17.43
C ASN A 247 12.09 1.31 -15.92
N LEU A 248 11.73 0.13 -15.43
CA LEU A 248 11.40 -0.04 -14.01
C LEU A 248 12.65 0.15 -13.12
N PRO A 249 12.51 0.84 -11.97
CA PRO A 249 13.43 0.74 -10.86
C PRO A 249 13.82 -0.71 -10.52
N VAL A 250 15.05 -0.87 -10.04
CA VAL A 250 15.56 -2.18 -9.63
C VAL A 250 14.65 -2.83 -8.59
N GLY A 251 14.36 -4.12 -8.81
CA GLY A 251 13.51 -4.91 -7.92
C GLY A 251 12.03 -4.52 -7.92
N SER A 252 11.59 -3.59 -8.77
CA SER A 252 10.18 -3.21 -8.83
C SER A 252 9.29 -4.33 -9.40
N PRO A 253 8.14 -4.61 -8.78
CA PRO A 253 7.19 -5.60 -9.30
C PRO A 253 6.29 -5.07 -10.44
N GLY A 254 6.25 -3.75 -10.69
CA GLY A 254 5.37 -3.19 -11.71
C GLY A 254 5.44 -1.67 -11.85
N GLU A 255 4.80 -1.16 -12.89
CA GLU A 255 4.81 0.24 -13.33
C GLU A 255 3.68 1.09 -12.74
N TRP A 256 2.70 0.46 -12.09
CA TRP A 256 1.53 1.11 -11.50
C TRP A 256 1.85 1.69 -10.12
N TYR A 257 2.82 2.59 -10.05
CA TYR A 257 3.16 3.30 -8.83
C TYR A 257 2.01 4.20 -8.37
N ALA A 258 1.82 4.30 -7.06
CA ALA A 258 0.97 5.30 -6.45
C ALA A 258 1.37 6.72 -6.89
N ILE A 259 2.68 7.00 -6.88
CA ILE A 259 3.27 8.17 -7.51
C ILE A 259 4.71 7.88 -7.96
N TYR A 260 5.13 8.39 -9.13
CA TYR A 260 6.46 8.15 -9.67
C TYR A 260 7.06 9.36 -10.40
N PRO A 261 8.33 9.73 -10.17
CA PRO A 261 9.21 9.22 -9.12
C PRO A 261 8.68 9.54 -7.71
N PRO A 262 9.07 8.78 -6.66
CA PRO A 262 8.67 9.10 -5.29
C PRO A 262 9.26 10.43 -4.84
N PHE A 263 8.52 11.15 -4.00
CA PHE A 263 9.02 12.32 -3.29
C PHE A 263 10.21 11.97 -2.40
N GLU A 264 11.22 12.85 -2.37
CA GLU A 264 12.41 12.69 -1.52
C GLU A 264 12.18 13.25 -0.10
N ARG A 265 11.16 14.08 0.10
CA ARG A 265 10.80 14.70 1.38
C ARG A 265 9.33 15.15 1.41
N GLY A 266 8.86 15.57 2.58
CA GLY A 266 7.51 16.11 2.80
C GLY A 266 6.43 15.08 3.17
N PHE A 267 6.68 13.78 2.93
CA PHE A 267 5.70 12.72 3.25
C PHE A 267 6.23 11.63 4.18
N GLY A 268 7.49 11.69 4.63
CA GLY A 268 8.16 10.57 5.31
C GLY A 268 7.50 10.07 6.60
N SER A 269 6.74 10.90 7.30
CA SER A 269 5.99 10.48 8.50
C SER A 269 4.80 9.56 8.20
N HIS A 270 4.27 9.62 6.97
CA HIS A 270 3.14 8.81 6.51
C HIS A 270 3.53 7.78 5.43
N ASN A 271 4.56 8.09 4.64
CA ASN A 271 4.97 7.30 3.46
C ASN A 271 6.48 7.42 3.23
N GLU A 272 7.21 6.44 3.73
CA GLU A 272 8.61 6.27 3.38
C GLU A 272 8.76 6.09 1.86
N LYS A 273 9.93 6.49 1.33
CA LYS A 273 10.24 6.32 -0.09
C LYS A 273 10.13 4.85 -0.49
N TRP A 274 9.49 4.60 -1.64
CA TRP A 274 9.14 3.28 -2.18
C TRP A 274 8.11 2.49 -1.37
N GLN A 275 7.48 3.11 -0.37
CA GLN A 275 6.45 2.50 0.44
C GLN A 275 5.11 3.23 0.27
N TYR A 276 4.05 2.47 0.51
CA TYR A 276 2.67 2.90 0.52
C TYR A 276 2.34 3.77 -0.68
N MET A 277 2.12 5.07 -0.49
CA MET A 277 1.85 5.98 -1.61
C MET A 277 3.05 6.64 -2.24
N ASN A 278 4.16 6.70 -1.51
CA ASN A 278 5.33 7.41 -1.98
C ASN A 278 6.21 6.48 -2.81
N GLY A 279 5.73 6.13 -4.00
CA GLY A 279 6.39 5.19 -4.90
C GLY A 279 6.19 3.73 -4.54
N GLY A 280 5.24 3.37 -3.68
CA GLY A 280 4.76 1.99 -3.61
C GLY A 280 4.05 1.60 -4.91
N VAL A 281 4.15 0.33 -5.30
CA VAL A 281 3.46 -0.23 -6.47
C VAL A 281 2.04 -0.63 -6.05
N ALA A 282 1.05 0.14 -6.50
CA ALA A 282 -0.32 0.14 -6.00
C ALA A 282 -1.18 -0.97 -6.64
N GLY A 283 -1.49 -2.02 -5.89
CA GLY A 283 -2.27 -3.16 -6.38
C GLY A 283 -3.65 -2.77 -6.90
N HIS A 284 -4.24 -1.71 -6.37
CA HIS A 284 -5.54 -1.20 -6.83
C HIS A 284 -5.46 -0.37 -8.13
N ALA A 285 -4.35 0.34 -8.36
CA ALA A 285 -4.13 1.08 -9.60
C ALA A 285 -3.91 0.13 -10.80
N ALA A 286 -3.33 -1.04 -10.53
CA ALA A 286 -3.11 -2.08 -11.54
C ALA A 286 -4.42 -2.58 -12.16
N GLY A 287 -5.46 -2.82 -11.34
CA GLY A 287 -6.77 -3.23 -11.83
C GLY A 287 -7.41 -2.17 -12.74
N GLU A 288 -7.39 -0.91 -12.31
CA GLU A 288 -7.93 0.21 -13.12
C GLU A 288 -7.16 0.38 -14.44
N LEU A 289 -5.83 0.27 -14.42
CA LEU A 289 -4.99 0.32 -15.60
C LEU A 289 -5.29 -0.84 -16.57
N ALA A 290 -5.43 -2.06 -16.05
CA ALA A 290 -5.77 -3.22 -16.85
C ALA A 290 -7.14 -3.08 -17.50
N ARG A 291 -8.15 -2.65 -16.74
CA ARG A 291 -9.50 -2.39 -17.26
C ARG A 291 -9.49 -1.32 -18.35
N GLY A 292 -8.79 -0.20 -18.10
CA GLY A 292 -8.62 0.85 -19.09
C GLY A 292 -7.92 0.38 -20.35
N ALA A 293 -6.90 -0.47 -20.23
CA ALA A 293 -6.21 -1.06 -21.37
C ALA A 293 -7.15 -1.90 -22.26
N TYR A 294 -8.02 -2.73 -21.68
CA TYR A 294 -9.00 -3.52 -22.43
C TYR A 294 -10.00 -2.66 -23.21
N GLU A 295 -10.45 -1.54 -22.64
CA GLU A 295 -11.42 -0.64 -23.29
C GLU A 295 -10.81 0.19 -24.43
N ASN A 296 -9.47 0.20 -24.57
CA ASN A 296 -8.75 1.07 -25.51
C ASN A 296 -7.84 0.31 -26.50
N GLY A 297 -8.04 -0.99 -26.71
CA GLY A 297 -7.27 -1.75 -27.72
C GLY A 297 -5.90 -2.25 -27.25
N TYR A 298 -5.68 -2.35 -25.94
CA TYR A 298 -4.44 -2.81 -25.30
C TYR A 298 -4.65 -4.11 -24.51
N GLU A 299 -5.34 -5.08 -25.09
CA GLU A 299 -5.82 -6.29 -24.41
C GLU A 299 -4.69 -7.14 -23.86
N TYR A 300 -3.63 -7.34 -24.64
CA TYR A 300 -2.43 -8.06 -24.19
C TYR A 300 -1.76 -7.38 -23.00
N TYR A 301 -1.77 -6.04 -22.96
CA TYR A 301 -1.23 -5.32 -21.82
C TYR A 301 -2.12 -5.45 -20.59
N GLY A 302 -3.45 -5.32 -20.75
CA GLY A 302 -4.40 -5.58 -19.68
C GLY A 302 -4.27 -7.00 -19.10
N THR A 303 -4.02 -8.01 -19.94
CA THR A 303 -3.80 -9.39 -19.52
C THR A 303 -2.47 -9.57 -18.81
N ASP A 304 -1.39 -8.99 -19.33
CA ASP A 304 -0.07 -9.00 -18.68
C ASP A 304 -0.13 -8.42 -17.26
N ILE A 305 -0.88 -7.34 -17.03
CA ILE A 305 -1.07 -6.78 -15.70
C ILE A 305 -1.79 -7.77 -14.77
N LEU A 306 -2.90 -8.37 -15.23
CA LEU A 306 -3.66 -9.34 -14.42
C LEU A 306 -2.83 -10.58 -14.06
N LEU A 307 -2.04 -11.09 -15.00
CA LEU A 307 -1.13 -12.22 -14.76
C LEU A 307 -0.04 -11.85 -13.75
N ARG A 308 0.58 -10.66 -13.87
CA ARG A 308 1.56 -10.20 -12.89
C ARG A 308 0.95 -9.96 -11.50
N LEU A 309 -0.29 -9.49 -11.41
CA LEU A 309 -1.01 -9.40 -10.14
C LEU A 309 -1.26 -10.80 -9.53
N LEU A 310 -1.64 -11.78 -10.35
CA LEU A 310 -1.78 -13.16 -9.91
C LEU A 310 -0.46 -13.72 -9.38
N ASP A 311 0.65 -13.48 -10.08
CA ASP A 311 1.98 -13.91 -9.64
C ASP A 311 2.37 -13.29 -8.30
N LEU A 312 2.11 -11.99 -8.12
CA LEU A 312 2.33 -11.31 -6.84
C LEU A 312 1.44 -11.88 -5.73
N GLY A 313 0.17 -12.15 -6.01
CA GLY A 313 -0.76 -12.76 -5.07
C GLY A 313 -0.35 -14.18 -4.67
N ASN A 314 0.16 -14.98 -5.62
CA ASN A 314 0.69 -16.31 -5.35
C ASN A 314 1.98 -16.24 -4.51
N LYS A 315 2.92 -15.39 -4.91
CA LYS A 315 4.25 -15.30 -4.29
C LYS A 315 4.23 -14.68 -2.89
N TYR A 316 3.41 -13.66 -2.70
CA TYR A 316 3.43 -12.84 -1.48
C TYR A 316 2.15 -12.89 -0.68
N GLY A 317 1.06 -13.40 -1.26
CA GLY A 317 -0.26 -13.52 -0.64
C GLY A 317 -0.72 -14.97 -0.43
N GLU A 318 0.15 -15.96 -0.62
CA GLU A 318 -0.15 -17.39 -0.51
C GLU A 318 -1.31 -17.84 -1.41
N GLY A 319 -1.53 -17.14 -2.54
CA GLY A 319 -2.65 -17.40 -3.45
C GLY A 319 -4.02 -16.97 -2.92
N LYS A 320 -4.08 -16.25 -1.79
CA LYS A 320 -5.33 -15.87 -1.10
C LYS A 320 -5.60 -14.37 -1.09
N ARG A 321 -4.61 -13.55 -1.45
CA ARG A 321 -4.74 -12.09 -1.42
C ARG A 321 -3.83 -11.42 -2.44
N ILE A 322 -4.26 -10.25 -2.89
CA ILE A 322 -3.42 -9.27 -3.58
C ILE A 322 -3.24 -8.13 -2.59
N TRP A 323 -1.99 -7.76 -2.30
CA TRP A 323 -1.72 -6.68 -1.37
C TRP A 323 -2.13 -5.33 -1.93
N PHE A 324 -2.58 -4.45 -1.05
CA PHE A 324 -2.89 -3.07 -1.38
C PHE A 324 -1.72 -2.36 -2.07
N SER A 325 -0.51 -2.54 -1.54
CA SER A 325 0.72 -1.95 -2.09
C SER A 325 1.91 -2.90 -1.91
N TYR A 326 2.82 -2.85 -2.86
CA TYR A 326 4.13 -3.53 -2.82
C TYR A 326 5.24 -2.50 -2.75
N THR A 327 6.38 -2.85 -2.17
CA THR A 327 7.55 -1.97 -2.18
C THR A 327 8.01 -1.71 -3.61
N GLY A 328 8.10 -0.44 -4.00
CA GLY A 328 8.28 -0.09 -5.42
C GLY A 328 9.71 -0.14 -5.94
N SER A 329 10.70 -0.21 -5.08
CA SER A 329 12.07 -0.55 -5.47
C SER A 329 12.76 -1.29 -4.34
N ILE A 330 13.39 -2.41 -4.69
CA ILE A 330 14.17 -3.22 -3.76
C ILE A 330 15.57 -3.31 -4.35
N PRO A 331 16.47 -2.39 -3.98
CA PRO A 331 17.86 -2.47 -4.41
C PRO A 331 18.50 -3.76 -3.87
N PRO A 332 19.55 -4.25 -4.55
CA PRO A 332 20.33 -5.36 -4.00
C PRO A 332 20.88 -4.98 -2.62
N PRO A 333 21.07 -5.97 -1.72
CA PRO A 333 21.67 -5.71 -0.42
C PRO A 333 23.02 -4.99 -0.59
N PRO A 334 23.38 -4.05 0.30
CA PRO A 334 24.70 -3.47 0.29
C PRO A 334 25.77 -4.55 0.53
N PRO A 335 27.05 -4.29 0.19
CA PRO A 335 28.13 -5.20 0.56
C PRO A 335 28.13 -5.49 2.06
N ALA A 336 28.66 -6.66 2.45
CA ALA A 336 28.79 -7.02 3.85
C ALA A 336 29.54 -5.92 4.63
N PRO A 337 29.12 -5.59 5.86
CA PRO A 337 29.80 -4.60 6.69
C PRO A 337 31.22 -5.04 7.03
N VAL A 338 32.09 -4.05 7.23
CA VAL A 338 33.41 -4.30 7.83
C VAL A 338 33.21 -4.35 9.34
N TYR A 339 33.42 -5.54 9.90
CA TYR A 339 33.34 -5.78 11.33
C TYR A 339 34.70 -5.56 12.01
N THR A 340 34.70 -4.77 13.07
CA THR A 340 35.85 -4.56 13.95
C THR A 340 35.51 -5.07 15.34
N PRO A 341 35.88 -6.33 15.68
CA PRO A 341 35.72 -6.86 17.03
C PRO A 341 36.46 -5.99 18.05
N VAL A 342 35.82 -5.74 19.19
CA VAL A 342 36.41 -5.01 20.32
C VAL A 342 36.90 -6.05 21.34
N ASP A 343 38.18 -5.97 21.71
CA ASP A 343 38.71 -6.79 22.79
C ASP A 343 38.19 -6.30 24.14
N ILE A 344 37.30 -7.10 24.75
CA ILE A 344 36.72 -6.82 26.06
C ILE A 344 37.46 -7.50 27.23
N SER A 345 38.58 -8.18 26.98
CA SER A 345 39.25 -9.04 27.96
C SER A 345 39.62 -8.32 29.25
N SER A 346 40.11 -7.08 29.18
CA SER A 346 40.49 -6.28 30.35
C SER A 346 39.29 -5.81 31.18
N TYR A 347 38.08 -5.83 30.60
CA TYR A 347 36.84 -5.37 31.22
C TYR A 347 35.94 -6.53 31.68
N ALA A 348 36.20 -7.74 31.19
CA ALA A 348 35.49 -8.94 31.61
C ALA A 348 35.68 -9.21 33.11
N ASN A 349 34.61 -9.66 33.77
CA ASN A 349 34.56 -9.95 35.21
C ASN A 349 33.88 -11.28 35.55
N MET A 350 33.35 -12.01 34.56
CA MET A 350 32.63 -13.27 34.75
C MET A 350 33.21 -14.38 33.87
N ASP A 351 33.28 -15.60 34.38
CA ASP A 351 33.70 -16.82 33.67
C ASP A 351 32.57 -17.36 32.78
N LEU A 352 32.88 -18.18 31.76
CA LEU A 352 31.89 -18.99 31.03
C LEU A 352 31.51 -20.27 31.78
N TRP A 353 32.27 -20.62 32.82
CA TRP A 353 32.12 -21.84 33.61
C TRP A 353 31.62 -21.48 35.02
N VAL A 354 31.03 -22.45 35.71
CA VAL A 354 30.84 -22.35 37.15
C VAL A 354 32.05 -22.98 37.84
N ARG A 355 33.03 -22.15 38.22
CA ARG A 355 34.25 -22.56 38.92
C ARG A 355 34.57 -21.62 40.08
N LYS A 356 35.27 -22.13 41.09
CA LYS A 356 35.83 -21.28 42.16
C LYS A 356 36.97 -20.44 41.58
N SER A 357 36.81 -19.13 41.57
CA SER A 357 37.85 -18.17 41.19
C SER A 357 37.87 -17.00 42.17
N SER A 358 39.06 -16.48 42.47
CA SER A 358 39.23 -15.26 43.24
C SER A 358 39.12 -13.99 42.38
N THR A 359 39.05 -14.13 41.06
CA THR A 359 39.17 -13.02 40.10
C THR A 359 38.02 -12.92 39.11
N ALA A 360 37.18 -13.96 39.00
CA ALA A 360 36.02 -14.00 38.14
C ALA A 360 34.77 -14.43 38.90
N ILE A 361 33.64 -13.81 38.57
CA ILE A 361 32.32 -14.25 39.00
C ILE A 361 32.00 -15.57 38.25
N PRO A 362 31.54 -16.64 38.93
CA PRO A 362 31.06 -17.84 38.24
C PRO A 362 29.91 -17.52 37.29
N TRP A 363 29.80 -18.25 36.18
CA TRP A 363 28.76 -18.04 35.17
C TRP A 363 27.37 -17.85 35.78
N LEU A 364 26.82 -16.63 35.66
CA LEU A 364 25.50 -16.21 36.16
C LEU A 364 25.16 -16.60 37.62
N GLN A 365 26.17 -16.88 38.45
CA GLN A 365 25.99 -17.48 39.79
C GLN A 365 25.19 -18.80 39.78
N GLU A 366 25.35 -19.59 38.71
CA GLU A 366 24.73 -20.91 38.56
C GLU A 366 25.44 -22.01 39.35
N ARG A 367 24.85 -23.21 39.36
CA ARG A 367 25.45 -24.44 39.92
C ARG A 367 26.46 -25.08 38.96
N GLU A 368 27.43 -25.82 39.51
CA GLU A 368 28.43 -26.54 38.72
C GLU A 368 27.77 -27.45 37.68
N GLY A 369 28.28 -27.42 36.44
CA GLY A 369 27.65 -28.14 35.32
C GLY A 369 26.63 -27.31 34.54
N ASN A 370 26.04 -26.26 35.13
CA ASN A 370 25.08 -25.39 34.45
C ASN A 370 25.76 -24.12 33.91
N ASP A 371 26.52 -24.26 32.83
CA ASP A 371 27.35 -23.17 32.31
C ASP A 371 27.50 -23.15 30.77
N LEU A 372 28.33 -22.26 30.24
CA LEU A 372 28.66 -22.12 28.82
C LEU A 372 30.06 -22.65 28.47
N ARG A 373 30.54 -23.73 29.13
CA ARG A 373 31.89 -24.28 28.90
C ARG A 373 32.23 -24.62 27.45
N ASN A 374 31.21 -24.97 26.66
CA ASN A 374 31.35 -25.36 25.25
C ASN A 374 31.27 -24.16 24.28
N PHE A 375 31.13 -22.95 24.80
CA PHE A 375 31.05 -21.75 23.98
C PHE A 375 32.43 -21.41 23.40
N PRO A 376 32.54 -21.16 22.08
CA PRO A 376 33.83 -20.95 21.43
C PRO A 376 34.46 -19.62 21.86
N THR A 377 35.79 -19.60 21.98
CA THR A 377 36.59 -18.43 22.36
C THR A 377 37.55 -18.02 21.23
N GLY A 378 38.21 -16.87 21.36
CA GLY A 378 39.05 -16.28 20.32
C GLY A 378 38.24 -15.55 19.24
N GLU A 379 38.83 -15.43 18.04
CA GLU A 379 38.10 -14.88 16.89
C GLU A 379 37.08 -15.88 16.36
N GLN A 380 35.81 -15.47 16.33
CA GLN A 380 34.69 -16.29 15.87
C GLN A 380 33.80 -15.52 14.90
N THR A 381 33.19 -16.23 13.95
CA THR A 381 32.11 -15.68 13.13
C THR A 381 30.81 -16.38 13.51
N LEU A 382 29.89 -15.67 14.16
CA LEU A 382 28.61 -16.19 14.64
C LEU A 382 27.48 -15.37 14.03
N ALA A 383 26.46 -16.04 13.48
CA ALA A 383 25.38 -15.40 12.70
C ALA A 383 25.87 -14.46 11.58
N GLY A 384 27.03 -14.77 10.97
CA GLY A 384 27.65 -13.93 9.94
C GLY A 384 28.33 -12.66 10.45
N ILE A 385 28.51 -12.51 11.77
CA ILE A 385 29.16 -11.36 12.42
C ILE A 385 30.46 -11.83 13.07
N ARG A 386 31.56 -11.09 12.87
CA ARG A 386 32.85 -11.37 13.53
C ARG A 386 32.83 -10.86 14.96
N PHE A 387 33.31 -11.66 15.90
CA PHE A 387 33.50 -11.31 17.30
C PHE A 387 34.87 -11.79 17.78
N PHE A 388 35.36 -11.14 18.83
CA PHE A 388 36.47 -11.63 19.64
C PHE A 388 35.91 -11.96 21.02
N ILE A 389 35.97 -13.23 21.41
CA ILE A 389 35.48 -13.71 22.70
C ILE A 389 36.70 -14.03 23.57
N PRO A 390 36.88 -13.38 24.74
CA PRO A 390 38.03 -13.65 25.57
C PRO A 390 38.09 -15.11 26.04
N ASP A 391 39.29 -15.69 26.01
CA ASP A 391 39.55 -17.05 26.46
C ASP A 391 39.72 -17.06 28.00
N PRO A 392 38.80 -17.67 28.78
CA PRO A 392 38.88 -17.65 30.23
C PRO A 392 40.16 -18.33 30.74
N GLU A 393 40.70 -19.33 30.03
CA GLU A 393 41.94 -19.99 30.42
C GLU A 393 43.16 -19.06 30.32
N LYS A 394 43.11 -18.07 29.41
CA LYS A 394 44.18 -17.07 29.20
C LYS A 394 43.93 -15.76 29.92
N ASN A 395 42.74 -15.54 30.48
CA ASN A 395 42.33 -14.28 31.08
C ASN A 395 41.85 -14.43 32.53
N LYS A 396 42.51 -15.29 33.32
CA LYS A 396 42.23 -15.48 34.76
C LYS A 396 40.76 -15.82 35.01
N ASN A 397 40.22 -16.75 34.24
CA ASN A 397 38.81 -17.17 34.25
C ASN A 397 37.80 -16.07 33.87
N ARG A 398 38.20 -14.97 33.23
CA ARG A 398 37.27 -13.89 32.83
C ARG A 398 37.03 -13.91 31.33
N ALA A 399 35.77 -13.98 30.93
CA ALA A 399 35.36 -14.06 29.53
C ALA A 399 34.19 -13.15 29.17
N ALA A 400 33.31 -12.82 30.12
CA ALA A 400 32.17 -11.95 29.90
C ALA A 400 32.21 -10.71 30.79
N ILE A 401 31.68 -9.60 30.29
CA ILE A 401 31.29 -8.45 31.11
C ILE A 401 29.91 -8.75 31.67
N ALA A 402 29.76 -8.78 32.99
CA ALA A 402 28.49 -8.95 33.67
C ALA A 402 28.17 -7.75 34.58
N VAL A 403 26.93 -7.27 34.49
CA VAL A 403 26.41 -6.17 35.31
C VAL A 403 25.12 -6.58 36.01
N SER A 404 24.99 -6.22 37.28
CA SER A 404 23.80 -6.51 38.10
C SER A 404 23.78 -5.64 39.36
N VAL A 405 22.61 -5.49 39.98
CA VAL A 405 22.49 -4.93 41.35
C VAL A 405 22.88 -5.96 42.43
N ARG A 406 23.09 -7.23 42.07
CA ARG A 406 23.51 -8.28 43.00
C ARG A 406 24.87 -7.99 43.60
N LYS A 407 25.05 -8.41 44.86
CA LYS A 407 26.34 -8.32 45.55
C LYS A 407 27.43 -9.02 44.74
N GLY A 408 28.55 -8.33 44.50
CA GLY A 408 29.70 -8.84 43.75
C GLY A 408 29.73 -8.43 42.28
N PHE A 409 28.63 -7.89 41.72
CA PHE A 409 28.61 -7.35 40.37
C PHE A 409 28.77 -5.82 40.37
N PRO A 410 29.46 -5.24 39.36
CA PRO A 410 29.34 -3.82 39.09
C PRO A 410 27.95 -3.51 38.51
N ARG A 411 27.46 -2.29 38.78
CA ARG A 411 26.20 -1.81 38.18
C ARG A 411 26.38 -1.36 36.73
N GLU A 412 27.59 -0.96 36.37
CA GLU A 412 27.95 -0.59 35.01
C GLU A 412 29.41 -0.91 34.71
N VAL A 413 29.71 -1.14 33.44
CA VAL A 413 31.08 -1.33 32.92
C VAL A 413 31.22 -0.52 31.63
N ALA A 414 32.25 0.31 31.56
CA ALA A 414 32.53 1.16 30.40
C ALA A 414 33.73 0.61 29.60
N VAL A 415 33.50 0.32 28.32
CA VAL A 415 34.51 -0.16 27.37
C VAL A 415 34.89 0.99 26.43
N PRO A 416 36.15 1.48 26.44
CA PRO A 416 36.64 2.45 25.48
C PRO A 416 36.62 1.88 24.06
N VAL A 417 36.09 2.65 23.12
CA VAL A 417 35.97 2.27 21.71
C VAL A 417 36.73 3.23 20.81
N ASN A 418 36.62 4.54 21.07
CA ASN A 418 37.33 5.60 20.35
C ASN A 418 37.20 5.53 18.81
N ALA A 419 36.03 5.17 18.29
CA ALA A 419 35.79 4.99 16.86
C ALA A 419 34.42 5.58 16.44
N VAL A 420 34.28 5.84 15.14
CA VAL A 420 32.96 6.09 14.54
C VAL A 420 32.40 4.75 14.09
N ALA A 421 31.21 4.41 14.57
CA ALA A 421 30.52 3.17 14.19
C ALA A 421 29.02 3.46 14.08
N PRO A 422 28.42 3.38 12.88
CA PRO A 422 26.97 3.54 12.74
C PRO A 422 26.13 2.45 13.41
N CYS A 423 26.71 1.29 13.72
CA CYS A 423 26.07 0.22 14.45
C CYS A 423 27.09 -0.57 15.28
N ILE A 424 26.66 -1.12 16.41
CA ILE A 424 27.40 -2.12 17.18
C ILE A 424 26.62 -3.43 17.20
N TYR A 425 27.35 -4.54 17.28
CA TYR A 425 26.81 -5.87 17.44
C TYR A 425 27.20 -6.40 18.80
N LEU A 426 26.23 -6.95 19.51
CA LEU A 426 26.40 -7.55 20.82
C LEU A 426 26.22 -9.05 20.71
N LEU A 427 27.06 -9.79 21.42
CA LEU A 427 26.91 -11.21 21.69
C LEU A 427 26.65 -11.32 23.19
N HIS A 428 25.41 -11.62 23.57
CA HIS A 428 24.95 -11.37 24.94
C HIS A 428 23.79 -12.26 25.36
N ILE A 429 23.57 -12.32 26.67
CA ILE A 429 22.52 -13.09 27.32
C ILE A 429 22.11 -12.39 28.62
N ALA A 430 21.02 -12.86 29.21
CA ALA A 430 20.65 -12.48 30.57
C ALA A 430 20.09 -13.66 31.36
N GLY A 431 20.32 -13.62 32.67
CA GLY A 431 19.79 -14.57 33.66
C GLY A 431 18.89 -13.86 34.67
N ASP A 432 17.85 -14.56 35.13
CA ASP A 432 16.94 -14.15 36.21
C ASP A 432 16.36 -12.72 36.05
N ILE A 433 15.92 -12.40 34.83
CA ILE A 433 15.29 -11.11 34.50
C ILE A 433 13.93 -11.04 35.18
N GLY A 434 13.60 -9.88 35.76
CA GLY A 434 12.33 -9.62 36.41
C GLY A 434 11.15 -9.43 35.45
N SER A 435 9.99 -9.12 36.01
CA SER A 435 8.71 -8.97 35.28
C SER A 435 8.73 -7.90 34.19
N GLU A 436 9.58 -6.88 34.34
CA GLU A 436 9.70 -5.76 33.38
C GLU A 436 10.40 -6.16 32.07
N ASN A 437 10.97 -7.36 32.00
CA ASN A 437 11.69 -7.88 30.82
C ASN A 437 12.88 -7.02 30.34
N ILE A 438 13.34 -6.06 31.15
CA ILE A 438 14.55 -5.28 30.87
C ILE A 438 15.76 -6.03 31.39
N ALA A 439 16.60 -6.51 30.50
CA ALA A 439 17.86 -7.18 30.86
C ALA A 439 18.91 -6.19 31.38
N GLY A 440 18.99 -5.02 30.74
CA GLY A 440 19.99 -4.00 31.01
C GLY A 440 19.90 -2.88 29.98
N ALA A 441 20.96 -2.09 29.86
CA ALA A 441 21.06 -1.04 28.85
C ALA A 441 22.48 -0.93 28.27
N VAL A 442 22.54 -0.37 27.06
CA VAL A 442 23.79 0.05 26.42
C VAL A 442 23.75 1.55 26.16
N SER A 443 24.78 2.27 26.59
CA SER A 443 24.90 3.71 26.41
C SER A 443 26.11 4.03 25.52
N PHE A 444 25.87 4.89 24.53
CA PHE A 444 26.88 5.48 23.66
C PHE A 444 27.32 6.81 24.29
N LEU A 445 28.54 6.86 24.83
CA LEU A 445 29.16 8.11 25.27
C LEU A 445 30.05 8.64 24.15
N TYR A 446 29.73 9.82 23.62
CA TYR A 446 30.44 10.42 22.50
C TYR A 446 31.62 11.29 22.96
N ALA A 447 32.54 11.56 22.04
CA ALA A 447 33.72 12.38 22.31
C ALA A 447 33.39 13.84 22.71
N ASP A 448 32.20 14.33 22.35
CA ASP A 448 31.69 15.66 22.73
C ASP A 448 31.02 15.69 24.12
N GLY A 449 31.02 14.55 24.84
CA GLY A 449 30.41 14.40 26.16
C GLY A 449 28.91 14.11 26.15
N THR A 450 28.25 14.10 24.98
CA THR A 450 26.83 13.71 24.90
C THR A 450 26.67 12.19 25.06
N GLU A 451 25.49 11.76 25.51
CA GLU A 451 25.17 10.34 25.73
C GLU A 451 23.82 9.96 25.10
N SER A 452 23.71 8.73 24.58
CA SER A 452 22.43 8.14 24.17
C SER A 452 22.33 6.70 24.68
N THR A 453 21.17 6.32 25.23
CA THR A 453 20.98 5.01 25.88
C THR A 453 19.88 4.20 25.21
N GLN A 454 20.14 2.92 24.98
CA GLN A 454 19.18 1.91 24.51
C GLN A 454 18.97 0.84 25.58
N TYR A 455 17.73 0.65 26.02
CA TYR A 455 17.36 -0.47 26.88
C TYR A 455 17.28 -1.77 26.10
N LEU A 456 17.77 -2.85 26.71
CA LEU A 456 17.81 -4.18 26.15
C LEU A 456 16.68 -5.02 26.73
N VAL A 457 15.66 -5.22 25.89
CA VAL A 457 14.43 -5.94 26.24
C VAL A 457 14.51 -7.41 25.83
N ARG A 458 14.17 -8.31 26.76
CA ARG A 458 14.00 -9.75 26.53
C ARG A 458 12.90 -9.99 25.47
N GLY A 459 13.15 -10.91 24.54
CA GLY A 459 12.25 -11.20 23.42
C GLY A 459 12.37 -10.23 22.25
N LYS A 460 13.12 -9.13 22.38
CA LYS A 460 13.41 -8.18 21.29
C LYS A 460 14.89 -8.15 20.91
N HIS A 461 15.78 -8.04 21.89
CA HIS A 461 17.23 -7.94 21.66
C HIS A 461 17.96 -9.21 22.07
N LEU A 462 17.49 -9.88 23.13
CA LEU A 462 18.07 -11.11 23.64
C LEU A 462 17.01 -11.99 24.29
N THR A 463 17.39 -13.20 24.67
CA THR A 463 16.56 -14.08 25.51
C THR A 463 17.38 -14.65 26.67
N GLY A 464 16.73 -15.46 27.51
CA GLY A 464 17.46 -16.30 28.47
C GLY A 464 18.35 -17.31 27.73
N TRP A 465 19.21 -17.99 28.46
CA TRP A 465 20.25 -18.82 27.85
C TRP A 465 19.87 -20.32 27.77
N TRP A 466 18.85 -20.78 28.50
CA TRP A 466 18.24 -22.11 28.37
C TRP A 466 17.12 -22.09 27.32
N TYR A 467 17.07 -23.14 26.49
CA TYR A 467 16.11 -23.32 25.39
C TYR A 467 15.85 -22.02 24.61
N PRO A 468 16.90 -21.31 24.18
CA PRO A 468 16.75 -19.97 23.67
C PRO A 468 16.01 -20.00 22.33
N SER A 469 15.01 -19.13 22.21
CA SER A 469 14.30 -18.86 20.96
C SER A 469 14.21 -17.35 20.80
N LEU A 470 14.77 -16.85 19.70
CA LEU A 470 14.66 -15.45 19.30
C LEU A 470 14.84 -15.39 17.79
N GLN A 471 13.85 -14.83 17.10
CA GLN A 471 13.89 -14.59 15.66
C GLN A 471 13.42 -13.17 15.37
N HIS A 472 14.34 -12.28 15.05
CA HIS A 472 14.06 -10.90 14.72
C HIS A 472 14.99 -10.44 13.58
N SER A 473 14.59 -9.43 12.82
CA SER A 473 15.42 -8.88 11.72
C SER A 473 16.70 -8.20 12.19
N ARG A 474 16.87 -8.01 13.50
CA ARG A 474 17.99 -7.29 14.14
C ARG A 474 18.56 -8.02 15.35
N ALA A 475 18.07 -9.22 15.64
CA ALA A 475 18.53 -10.04 16.76
C ALA A 475 18.11 -11.49 16.56
N GLY A 476 18.87 -12.42 17.12
CA GLY A 476 18.57 -13.84 17.04
C GLY A 476 19.49 -14.67 17.91
N ILE A 477 19.47 -15.98 17.74
CA ILE A 477 20.43 -16.86 18.41
C ILE A 477 21.68 -17.04 17.55
N ALA A 478 22.83 -16.69 18.11
CA ALA A 478 24.12 -16.71 17.43
C ALA A 478 24.81 -18.07 17.54
N TRP A 479 24.54 -18.79 18.63
CA TRP A 479 25.15 -20.07 18.94
C TRP A 479 24.21 -20.92 19.79
N HIS A 480 24.26 -22.23 19.55
CA HIS A 480 23.59 -23.25 20.34
C HIS A 480 24.60 -24.30 20.81
N GLY A 481 24.39 -24.84 22.00
CA GLY A 481 25.14 -25.97 22.51
C GLY A 481 24.43 -26.63 23.68
N ASN A 482 25.18 -27.36 24.48
CA ASN A 482 24.70 -28.13 25.63
C ASN A 482 25.69 -28.04 26.79
N ASN A 483 25.23 -28.39 27.98
CA ASN A 483 26.04 -28.62 29.17
C ASN A 483 25.45 -29.82 29.96
N PRO A 484 26.09 -30.28 31.05
CA PRO A 484 25.57 -31.38 31.87
C PRO A 484 24.13 -31.22 32.39
N GLU A 485 23.65 -29.99 32.58
CA GLU A 485 22.35 -29.69 33.21
C GLU A 485 21.25 -29.36 32.18
N CYS A 486 21.63 -28.98 30.96
CA CYS A 486 20.72 -28.56 29.90
C CYS A 486 21.24 -28.99 28.54
N VAL A 487 20.43 -29.75 27.81
CA VAL A 487 20.73 -30.23 26.46
C VAL A 487 20.70 -29.13 25.40
N HIS A 488 20.14 -27.96 25.72
CA HIS A 488 19.99 -26.85 24.79
C HIS A 488 20.18 -25.51 25.48
N VAL A 489 21.38 -24.98 25.37
CA VAL A 489 21.74 -23.62 25.78
C VAL A 489 22.14 -22.80 24.56
N GLY A 490 22.18 -21.47 24.70
CA GLY A 490 22.64 -20.62 23.61
C GLY A 490 22.80 -19.15 23.97
N VAL A 491 23.31 -18.40 22.99
CA VAL A 491 23.71 -17.00 23.14
C VAL A 491 23.06 -16.16 22.05
N SER A 492 22.48 -15.02 22.43
CA SER A 492 21.85 -14.11 21.48
C SER A 492 22.87 -13.19 20.81
N TRP A 493 22.59 -12.80 19.56
CA TRP A 493 23.18 -11.61 18.95
C TRP A 493 22.14 -10.51 18.81
N ALA A 494 22.57 -9.25 18.84
CA ALA A 494 21.73 -8.09 18.51
C ALA A 494 22.54 -7.00 17.78
N ALA A 495 21.93 -6.40 16.76
CA ALA A 495 22.41 -5.17 16.14
C ALA A 495 21.77 -3.95 16.83
N ILE A 496 22.62 -3.05 17.34
CA ILE A 496 22.21 -1.81 18.00
C ILE A 496 22.72 -0.64 17.16
N ASP A 497 21.79 0.09 16.53
CA ASP A 497 22.14 1.28 15.75
C ASP A 497 22.66 2.38 16.68
N ASN A 498 23.71 3.06 16.25
CA ASN A 498 24.22 4.25 16.93
C ASN A 498 23.25 5.43 16.65
N PRO A 499 22.62 6.04 17.66
CA PRO A 499 21.69 7.16 17.47
C PRO A 499 22.33 8.40 16.82
N SER A 500 23.66 8.52 16.88
CA SER A 500 24.42 9.55 16.19
C SER A 500 25.55 8.90 15.38
N PRO A 501 25.24 8.31 14.21
CA PRO A 501 26.17 7.43 13.48
C PRO A 501 27.45 8.14 13.00
N GLN A 502 27.42 9.46 12.91
CA GLN A 502 28.54 10.30 12.51
C GLN A 502 29.47 10.69 13.67
N LYS A 503 28.99 10.58 14.92
CA LYS A 503 29.77 10.97 16.10
C LYS A 503 30.78 9.89 16.47
N LYS A 504 31.98 10.30 16.84
CA LYS A 504 32.99 9.42 17.42
C LYS A 504 32.51 8.96 18.81
N ILE A 505 32.35 7.66 18.98
CA ILE A 505 32.03 7.02 20.25
C ILE A 505 33.33 6.97 21.07
N SER A 506 33.31 7.56 22.25
CA SER A 506 34.39 7.47 23.23
C SER A 506 34.32 6.12 23.95
N LYS A 507 33.16 5.79 24.52
CA LYS A 507 32.91 4.56 25.28
C LYS A 507 31.54 3.96 24.97
N ILE A 508 31.47 2.64 25.05
CA ILE A 508 30.21 1.90 25.20
C ILE A 508 30.08 1.48 26.66
N ILE A 509 28.96 1.84 27.28
CA ILE A 509 28.71 1.57 28.70
C ILE A 509 27.57 0.56 28.80
N PHE A 510 27.83 -0.59 29.42
CA PHE A 510 26.81 -1.57 29.75
C PHE A 510 26.31 -1.31 31.17
N LYS A 511 25.00 -1.18 31.34
CA LYS A 511 24.35 -0.88 32.63
C LYS A 511 23.37 -1.99 33.00
N CYS A 512 23.30 -2.35 34.28
CA CYS A 512 22.29 -3.30 34.75
C CYS A 512 20.89 -2.68 34.75
N SER A 513 19.88 -3.54 34.72
CA SER A 513 18.50 -3.18 35.07
C SER A 513 18.39 -2.83 36.56
N ALA A 514 17.25 -2.25 36.95
CA ALA A 514 16.93 -1.99 38.36
C ALA A 514 16.51 -3.27 39.11
N ASP A 515 16.10 -4.31 38.38
CA ASP A 515 15.79 -5.61 38.94
C ASP A 515 17.06 -6.42 39.26
N ARG A 516 16.88 -7.63 39.79
CA ARG A 516 18.00 -8.51 40.17
C ARG A 516 18.57 -9.31 38.99
N GLY A 517 18.22 -9.00 37.75
CA GLY A 517 18.75 -9.68 36.57
C GLY A 517 20.27 -9.55 36.48
N ILE A 518 20.89 -10.55 35.84
CA ILE A 518 22.30 -10.49 35.45
C ILE A 518 22.33 -10.34 33.94
N TYR A 519 22.88 -9.22 33.46
CA TYR A 519 23.12 -9.01 32.03
C TYR A 519 24.58 -9.23 31.71
N ALA A 520 24.84 -10.11 30.74
CA ALA A 520 26.18 -10.53 30.38
C ALA A 520 26.48 -10.35 28.89
N VAL A 521 27.62 -9.74 28.59
CA VAL A 521 28.13 -9.50 27.23
C VAL A 521 29.40 -10.32 27.03
N LEU A 522 29.36 -11.23 26.05
CA LEU A 522 30.45 -12.14 25.68
C LEU A 522 31.27 -11.59 24.50
N GLY A 523 30.71 -10.65 23.74
CA GLY A 523 31.38 -10.03 22.60
C GLY A 523 30.75 -8.70 22.21
N LEU A 524 31.60 -7.78 21.75
CA LEU A 524 31.21 -6.48 21.21
C LEU A 524 31.95 -6.28 19.89
N THR A 525 31.23 -5.86 18.86
CA THR A 525 31.79 -5.61 17.53
C THR A 525 31.25 -4.30 16.98
N LEU A 526 32.12 -3.50 16.38
CA LEU A 526 31.72 -2.30 15.64
C LEU A 526 31.48 -2.63 14.17
N SER A 527 30.61 -1.87 13.53
CA SER A 527 30.37 -1.93 12.09
C SER A 527 30.56 -0.56 11.46
N ASP A 528 31.13 -0.55 10.25
CA ASP A 528 31.32 0.64 9.41
C ASP A 528 30.01 1.21 8.84
N ARG A 529 28.90 0.48 9.00
CA ARG A 529 27.56 0.85 8.51
C ARG A 529 26.44 0.36 9.43
N THR A 530 25.23 0.86 9.19
CA THR A 530 24.02 0.42 9.88
C THR A 530 23.67 -1.02 9.52
N HIS A 531 22.93 -1.72 10.39
CA HIS A 531 22.46 -3.06 10.08
C HIS A 531 21.46 -3.03 8.93
N TYR A 532 21.74 -3.78 7.87
CA TYR A 532 20.84 -3.87 6.73
C TYR A 532 19.71 -4.86 7.01
N VAL A 533 18.48 -4.35 7.03
CA VAL A 533 17.27 -5.16 7.02
C VAL A 533 16.71 -5.14 5.61
N PRO A 534 16.59 -6.29 4.91
CA PRO A 534 15.97 -6.34 3.60
C PRO A 534 14.56 -5.73 3.64
N PRO A 535 14.21 -4.80 2.72
CA PRO A 535 12.85 -4.33 2.57
C PRO A 535 11.91 -5.52 2.34
N LYS A 536 10.76 -5.51 3.02
CA LYS A 536 9.72 -6.51 2.74
C LYS A 536 9.16 -6.25 1.34
N PRO A 537 8.88 -7.28 0.53
CA PRO A 537 8.22 -7.08 -0.77
C PRO A 537 6.82 -6.45 -0.64
N GLN A 538 6.11 -6.79 0.43
CA GLN A 538 4.84 -6.18 0.78
C GLN A 538 5.08 -4.83 1.46
N SER A 539 4.41 -3.80 0.96
CA SER A 539 4.31 -2.52 1.66
C SER A 539 3.14 -2.56 2.64
N TYR A 540 3.12 -1.60 3.57
CA TYR A 540 1.96 -1.26 4.37
C TYR A 540 0.97 -0.39 3.59
N GLY A 541 -0.24 -0.19 4.13
CA GLY A 541 -1.21 0.75 3.57
C GLY A 541 -2.68 0.37 3.76
N GLY A 542 -3.50 0.83 2.81
CA GLY A 542 -4.95 0.65 2.76
C GLY A 542 -5.43 -0.80 2.66
N PRO A 543 -6.75 -1.01 2.53
CA PRO A 543 -7.33 -2.34 2.60
C PRO A 543 -7.04 -3.17 1.34
N ASP A 544 -6.51 -4.38 1.51
CA ASP A 544 -6.24 -5.35 0.41
C ASP A 544 -7.49 -5.64 -0.45
N ASN A 545 -8.68 -5.59 0.15
CA ASN A 545 -9.95 -5.77 -0.57
C ASN A 545 -10.17 -4.73 -1.68
N TRP A 546 -9.54 -3.55 -1.60
CA TRP A 546 -9.59 -2.56 -2.67
C TRP A 546 -8.78 -2.99 -3.89
N ALA A 547 -7.58 -3.51 -3.68
CA ALA A 547 -6.78 -4.10 -4.76
C ALA A 547 -7.49 -5.31 -5.38
N ALA A 548 -8.06 -6.19 -4.54
CA ALA A 548 -8.83 -7.32 -5.01
C ALA A 548 -10.07 -6.90 -5.83
N ALA A 549 -10.81 -5.87 -5.39
CA ALA A 549 -12.03 -5.41 -6.07
C ALA A 549 -11.73 -4.84 -7.47
N THR A 550 -10.69 -4.00 -7.59
CA THR A 550 -10.29 -3.41 -8.89
C THR A 550 -9.72 -4.47 -9.84
N ALA A 551 -8.93 -5.42 -9.33
CA ALA A 551 -8.46 -6.56 -10.12
C ALA A 551 -9.63 -7.45 -10.58
N MET A 552 -10.61 -7.70 -9.72
CA MET A 552 -11.83 -8.43 -10.09
C MET A 552 -12.64 -7.67 -11.13
N HIS A 553 -12.71 -6.34 -11.04
CA HIS A 553 -13.39 -5.51 -12.04
C HIS A 553 -12.73 -5.65 -13.42
N ALA A 554 -11.40 -5.59 -13.47
CA ALA A 554 -10.63 -5.80 -14.69
C ALA A 554 -10.72 -7.23 -15.22
N LEU A 555 -10.82 -8.23 -14.36
CA LEU A 555 -11.06 -9.62 -14.77
C LEU A 555 -12.46 -9.77 -15.40
N MET A 556 -13.49 -9.23 -14.76
CA MET A 556 -14.88 -9.43 -15.19
C MET A 556 -15.29 -8.57 -16.38
N GLU A 557 -15.05 -7.26 -16.34
CA GLU A 557 -15.41 -6.36 -17.45
C GLU A 557 -14.33 -6.28 -18.52
N GLY A 558 -13.07 -6.47 -18.15
CA GLY A 558 -11.94 -6.48 -19.06
C GLY A 558 -11.74 -7.84 -19.73
N LEU A 559 -11.05 -8.77 -19.08
CA LEU A 559 -10.66 -10.05 -19.72
C LEU A 559 -11.86 -10.91 -20.12
N ALA A 560 -12.79 -11.12 -19.19
CA ALA A 560 -14.01 -11.89 -19.42
C ALA A 560 -15.04 -11.09 -20.23
N GLY A 561 -14.96 -9.76 -20.22
CA GLY A 561 -15.77 -8.90 -21.07
C GLY A 561 -17.26 -8.86 -20.74
N CYS A 562 -17.67 -9.12 -19.50
CA CYS A 562 -19.07 -9.06 -19.08
C CYS A 562 -19.40 -7.66 -18.54
N LYS A 563 -19.91 -6.77 -19.40
CA LYS A 563 -20.22 -5.38 -19.01
C LYS A 563 -21.72 -5.11 -19.00
N ASN A 564 -22.23 -4.73 -17.83
CA ASN A 564 -23.63 -4.35 -17.68
C ASN A 564 -23.87 -2.96 -18.29
N GLU A 565 -24.57 -2.87 -19.41
CA GLU A 565 -24.87 -1.60 -20.08
C GLU A 565 -26.03 -0.88 -19.40
N THR A 566 -27.06 -1.63 -19.02
CA THR A 566 -28.29 -1.11 -18.39
C THR A 566 -28.44 -1.62 -16.94
N PHE A 567 -29.59 -2.13 -16.54
CA PHE A 567 -29.87 -2.56 -15.17
C PHE A 567 -29.82 -4.08 -15.11
N ARG A 568 -29.22 -4.66 -14.07
CA ARG A 568 -29.32 -6.11 -13.80
C ARG A 568 -28.91 -7.03 -14.97
N TYR A 569 -28.03 -6.59 -15.87
CA TYR A 569 -27.70 -7.26 -17.13
C TYR A 569 -28.87 -7.42 -18.12
N ASP A 570 -29.88 -6.54 -18.07
CA ASP A 570 -30.98 -6.50 -19.05
C ASP A 570 -30.44 -6.28 -20.48
N GLU A 571 -29.42 -5.44 -20.63
CA GLU A 571 -28.55 -5.38 -21.80
C GLU A 571 -27.09 -5.48 -21.37
N VAL A 572 -26.34 -6.32 -22.06
CA VAL A 572 -24.94 -6.63 -21.74
C VAL A 572 -24.06 -6.50 -22.98
N THR A 573 -22.86 -5.95 -22.81
CA THR A 573 -21.79 -6.11 -23.79
C THR A 573 -20.97 -7.33 -23.40
N LEU A 574 -20.78 -8.25 -24.33
CA LEU A 574 -19.95 -9.45 -24.18
C LEU A 574 -18.70 -9.34 -25.05
N SER A 575 -17.56 -9.08 -24.42
CA SER A 575 -16.26 -8.91 -25.08
C SER A 575 -15.20 -9.90 -24.58
N PRO A 576 -15.37 -11.22 -24.80
CA PRO A 576 -14.41 -12.20 -24.34
C PRO A 576 -13.06 -11.98 -25.02
N ARG A 577 -12.00 -11.85 -24.22
CA ARG A 577 -10.63 -11.57 -24.69
C ARG A 577 -9.64 -12.68 -24.29
N TRP A 578 -10.15 -13.87 -23.97
CA TRP A 578 -9.37 -15.02 -23.46
C TRP A 578 -8.18 -15.47 -24.31
N ILE A 579 -8.15 -15.12 -25.60
CA ILE A 579 -7.01 -15.35 -26.50
C ILE A 579 -5.74 -14.72 -25.93
N THR A 580 -5.82 -13.51 -25.36
CA THR A 580 -4.65 -12.82 -24.80
C THR A 580 -4.07 -13.51 -23.57
N ALA A 581 -4.88 -14.34 -22.89
CA ALA A 581 -4.49 -15.17 -21.76
C ALA A 581 -4.15 -16.61 -22.17
N SER A 582 -4.12 -16.93 -23.46
CA SER A 582 -3.92 -18.28 -23.99
C SER A 582 -4.94 -19.32 -23.45
N VAL A 583 -6.14 -18.86 -23.10
CA VAL A 583 -7.21 -19.72 -22.55
C VAL A 583 -8.10 -20.22 -23.70
N LYS A 584 -7.96 -21.50 -24.04
CA LYS A 584 -8.71 -22.13 -25.14
C LYS A 584 -10.16 -22.46 -24.80
N LYS A 585 -10.46 -22.68 -23.51
CA LYS A 585 -11.81 -23.03 -23.05
C LYS A 585 -12.05 -22.48 -21.66
N VAL A 586 -13.18 -21.80 -21.45
CA VAL A 586 -13.57 -21.26 -20.15
C VAL A 586 -15.08 -21.12 -20.05
N LYS A 587 -15.61 -21.22 -18.83
CA LYS A 587 -16.98 -20.88 -18.49
C LYS A 587 -16.97 -19.67 -17.57
N VAL A 588 -17.76 -18.66 -17.92
CA VAL A 588 -17.86 -17.41 -17.18
C VAL A 588 -19.30 -17.19 -16.75
N THR A 589 -19.50 -16.73 -15.53
CA THR A 589 -20.79 -16.27 -15.04
C THR A 589 -20.58 -14.98 -14.24
N ALA A 590 -21.23 -13.89 -14.66
CA ALA A 590 -21.33 -12.66 -13.90
C ALA A 590 -22.75 -12.57 -13.33
N HIS A 591 -22.87 -12.50 -12.01
CA HIS A 591 -24.15 -12.49 -11.31
C HIS A 591 -24.19 -11.31 -10.34
N LEU A 592 -25.32 -10.60 -10.32
CA LEU A 592 -25.65 -9.53 -9.40
C LEU A 592 -26.68 -10.06 -8.40
N PRO A 593 -26.26 -10.55 -7.21
CA PRO A 593 -27.17 -11.20 -6.28
C PRO A 593 -28.33 -10.32 -5.80
N ALA A 594 -28.11 -9.00 -5.75
CA ALA A 594 -29.13 -8.04 -5.31
C ALA A 594 -30.39 -8.01 -6.20
N SER A 595 -30.29 -8.50 -7.44
CA SER A 595 -31.39 -8.52 -8.39
C SER A 595 -31.64 -9.89 -9.02
N GLY A 596 -30.74 -10.85 -8.83
CA GLY A 596 -30.72 -12.10 -9.57
C GLY A 596 -30.27 -11.94 -11.03
N GLY A 597 -29.92 -10.73 -11.46
CA GLY A 597 -29.48 -10.43 -12.81
C GLY A 597 -28.15 -11.11 -13.14
N TYR A 598 -28.05 -11.82 -14.26
CA TYR A 598 -26.83 -12.52 -14.64
C TYR A 598 -26.64 -12.62 -16.16
N VAL A 599 -25.38 -12.81 -16.53
CA VAL A 599 -24.96 -13.30 -17.84
C VAL A 599 -23.97 -14.44 -17.66
N SER A 600 -24.04 -15.45 -18.52
CA SER A 600 -23.07 -16.54 -18.55
C SER A 600 -22.73 -16.90 -19.99
N TYR A 601 -21.47 -17.28 -20.21
CA TYR A 601 -21.09 -17.91 -21.46
C TYR A 601 -20.08 -19.04 -21.24
N GLU A 602 -20.06 -19.99 -22.17
CA GLU A 602 -18.93 -20.88 -22.41
C GLU A 602 -18.21 -20.42 -23.68
N TYR A 603 -16.90 -20.28 -23.59
CA TYR A 603 -16.02 -19.89 -24.69
C TYR A 603 -15.14 -21.06 -25.08
N VAL A 604 -14.99 -21.29 -26.38
CA VAL A 604 -14.04 -22.26 -26.96
C VAL A 604 -13.34 -21.64 -28.17
N HIS A 605 -12.02 -21.69 -28.20
CA HIS A 605 -11.19 -21.33 -29.34
C HIS A 605 -10.55 -22.58 -29.94
N ASP A 606 -10.88 -22.85 -31.20
CA ASP A 606 -10.24 -23.91 -32.00
C ASP A 606 -9.39 -23.27 -33.09
N GLU A 607 -8.07 -23.26 -32.88
CA GLU A 607 -7.09 -22.74 -33.82
C GLU A 607 -7.02 -23.57 -35.11
N ARG A 608 -7.30 -24.88 -35.04
CA ARG A 608 -7.16 -25.78 -36.20
C ARG A 608 -8.28 -25.56 -37.21
N SER A 609 -9.50 -25.39 -36.72
CA SER A 609 -10.66 -25.09 -37.56
C SER A 609 -10.88 -23.58 -37.76
N GLN A 610 -10.04 -22.74 -37.13
CA GLN A 610 -10.13 -21.29 -37.15
C GLN A 610 -11.52 -20.78 -36.68
N THR A 611 -12.00 -21.31 -35.56
CA THR A 611 -13.32 -20.97 -35.01
C THR A 611 -13.25 -20.48 -33.58
N LEU A 612 -14.21 -19.61 -33.23
CA LEU A 612 -14.57 -19.24 -31.87
C LEU A 612 -16.02 -19.64 -31.63
N HIS A 613 -16.27 -20.37 -30.56
CA HIS A 613 -17.62 -20.76 -30.15
C HIS A 613 -17.99 -20.07 -28.85
N LEU A 614 -19.20 -19.53 -28.81
CA LEU A 614 -19.81 -18.94 -27.62
C LEU A 614 -21.16 -19.59 -27.37
N LYS A 615 -21.32 -20.22 -26.21
CA LYS A 615 -22.63 -20.63 -25.69
C LYS A 615 -23.07 -19.59 -24.68
N ILE A 616 -24.06 -18.76 -25.00
CA ILE A 616 -24.46 -17.59 -24.22
C ILE A 616 -25.83 -17.81 -23.59
N THR A 617 -26.01 -17.41 -22.35
CA THR A 617 -27.31 -17.34 -21.68
C THR A 617 -27.32 -16.20 -20.65
N GLY A 618 -28.48 -15.72 -20.26
CA GLY A 618 -28.60 -14.68 -19.23
C GLY A 618 -30.03 -14.48 -18.79
N SER A 619 -30.24 -13.62 -17.79
CA SER A 619 -31.57 -13.19 -17.35
C SER A 619 -32.13 -12.00 -18.15
N GLY A 620 -31.28 -11.33 -18.94
CA GLY A 620 -31.62 -10.11 -19.66
C GLY A 620 -32.26 -10.35 -21.02
N ASN A 621 -32.34 -9.28 -21.80
CA ASN A 621 -33.02 -9.24 -23.10
C ASN A 621 -32.05 -9.38 -24.27
N LYS A 622 -30.84 -8.82 -24.16
CA LYS A 622 -29.92 -8.67 -25.29
C LYS A 622 -28.45 -8.73 -24.86
N ALA A 623 -27.63 -9.40 -25.65
CA ALA A 623 -26.18 -9.27 -25.62
C ALA A 623 -25.65 -8.65 -26.91
N ASN A 624 -24.86 -7.59 -26.78
CA ASN A 624 -24.04 -7.04 -27.86
C ASN A 624 -22.66 -7.71 -27.76
N CYS A 625 -22.37 -8.60 -28.70
CA CYS A 625 -21.09 -9.30 -28.77
C CYS A 625 -20.07 -8.41 -29.47
N HIS A 626 -18.89 -8.28 -28.87
CA HIS A 626 -17.71 -7.56 -29.37
C HIS A 626 -16.50 -8.46 -29.15
N VAL A 627 -16.37 -9.48 -29.97
CA VAL A 627 -15.47 -10.63 -29.71
C VAL A 627 -14.10 -10.38 -30.32
N LEU A 628 -13.05 -10.45 -29.50
CA LEU A 628 -11.67 -10.27 -29.95
C LEU A 628 -11.27 -11.40 -30.90
N LEU A 629 -10.75 -11.05 -32.07
CA LEU A 629 -10.19 -11.99 -33.03
C LEU A 629 -8.72 -12.30 -32.69
N PRO A 630 -8.20 -13.48 -33.10
CA PRO A 630 -6.79 -13.81 -32.92
C PRO A 630 -5.86 -12.78 -33.59
N ALA A 631 -4.64 -12.66 -33.07
CA ALA A 631 -3.65 -11.74 -33.62
C ALA A 631 -3.41 -11.98 -35.12
N GLY A 632 -3.42 -10.90 -35.91
CA GLY A 632 -3.24 -10.95 -37.36
C GLY A 632 -4.52 -11.29 -38.16
N VAL A 633 -5.62 -11.61 -37.50
CA VAL A 633 -6.91 -11.87 -38.15
C VAL A 633 -7.71 -10.56 -38.24
N SER A 634 -7.92 -10.06 -39.45
CA SER A 634 -8.63 -8.80 -39.71
C SER A 634 -10.00 -8.98 -40.38
N ALA A 635 -10.45 -10.22 -40.60
CA ALA A 635 -11.71 -10.53 -41.24
C ALA A 635 -12.28 -11.84 -40.69
N VAL A 636 -13.59 -12.03 -40.85
CA VAL A 636 -14.28 -13.30 -40.56
C VAL A 636 -14.90 -13.85 -41.85
N LYS A 637 -14.91 -15.17 -42.00
CA LYS A 637 -15.58 -15.87 -43.10
C LYS A 637 -17.09 -15.92 -42.91
N SER A 638 -17.54 -16.14 -41.67
CA SER A 638 -18.96 -16.20 -41.33
C SER A 638 -19.19 -16.06 -39.82
N VAL A 639 -20.33 -15.50 -39.45
CA VAL A 639 -20.88 -15.57 -38.08
C VAL A 639 -22.23 -16.25 -38.15
N THR A 640 -22.42 -17.29 -37.34
CA THR A 640 -23.72 -17.97 -37.23
C THR A 640 -24.23 -17.93 -35.79
N VAL A 641 -25.54 -17.75 -35.63
CA VAL A 641 -26.25 -17.78 -34.35
C VAL A 641 -27.34 -18.85 -34.45
N ASN A 642 -27.27 -19.87 -33.61
CA ASN A 642 -28.11 -21.06 -33.66
C ASN A 642 -28.12 -21.70 -35.06
N GLY A 643 -26.96 -21.74 -35.72
CA GLY A 643 -26.78 -22.29 -37.07
C GLY A 643 -27.27 -21.41 -38.22
N LYS A 644 -27.81 -20.22 -37.94
CA LYS A 644 -28.25 -19.26 -38.95
C LYS A 644 -27.21 -18.17 -39.14
N GLU A 645 -26.85 -17.90 -40.39
CA GLU A 645 -25.95 -16.79 -40.72
C GLU A 645 -26.51 -15.47 -40.19
N THR A 646 -25.64 -14.69 -39.54
CA THR A 646 -26.00 -13.46 -38.82
C THR A 646 -25.09 -12.34 -39.30
N ALA A 647 -25.69 -11.18 -39.59
CA ALA A 647 -24.94 -10.01 -39.97
C ALA A 647 -23.95 -9.62 -38.85
N SER A 648 -22.71 -9.33 -39.26
CA SER A 648 -21.65 -8.93 -38.35
C SER A 648 -20.82 -7.81 -38.95
N VAL A 649 -20.12 -7.06 -38.10
CA VAL A 649 -19.27 -5.94 -38.48
C VAL A 649 -17.90 -6.15 -37.87
N ILE A 650 -16.84 -5.97 -38.65
CA ILE A 650 -15.48 -5.90 -38.10
C ILE A 650 -15.22 -4.50 -37.57
N ARG A 651 -14.77 -4.40 -36.32
CA ARG A 651 -14.28 -3.16 -35.73
C ARG A 651 -12.81 -3.27 -35.39
N SER A 652 -12.06 -2.21 -35.70
CA SER A 652 -10.66 -2.05 -35.29
C SER A 652 -10.56 -1.06 -34.13
N VAL A 653 -9.85 -1.43 -33.08
CA VAL A 653 -9.48 -0.54 -31.98
C VAL A 653 -7.97 -0.66 -31.80
N GLU A 654 -7.24 0.41 -32.11
CA GLU A 654 -5.78 0.37 -32.21
C GLU A 654 -5.30 -0.79 -33.11
N ASN A 655 -4.59 -1.77 -32.55
CA ASN A 655 -4.06 -2.92 -33.27
C ASN A 655 -4.96 -4.17 -33.19
N SER A 656 -6.11 -4.07 -32.52
CA SER A 656 -7.00 -5.19 -32.24
C SER A 656 -8.22 -5.17 -33.15
N PHE A 657 -8.59 -6.35 -33.65
CA PHE A 657 -9.78 -6.54 -34.47
C PHE A 657 -10.83 -7.32 -33.68
N TYR A 658 -12.06 -6.86 -33.80
CA TYR A 658 -13.23 -7.41 -33.15
C TYR A 658 -14.30 -7.73 -34.18
N VAL A 659 -15.08 -8.76 -33.91
CA VAL A 659 -16.32 -9.02 -34.63
C VAL A 659 -17.52 -8.66 -33.76
N ASP A 660 -18.36 -7.79 -34.29
CA ASP A 660 -19.54 -7.27 -33.64
C ASP A 660 -20.80 -7.90 -34.21
N PHE A 661 -21.66 -8.38 -33.32
CA PHE A 661 -23.00 -8.87 -33.65
C PHE A 661 -23.89 -8.80 -32.40
N ALA A 662 -25.21 -8.87 -32.58
CA ALA A 662 -26.16 -8.81 -31.47
C ALA A 662 -26.98 -10.10 -31.39
N VAL A 663 -27.28 -10.53 -30.17
CA VAL A 663 -28.15 -11.67 -29.90
C VAL A 663 -29.21 -11.28 -28.87
N ALA A 664 -30.46 -11.71 -29.09
CA ALA A 664 -31.53 -11.63 -28.10
C ALA A 664 -31.43 -12.82 -27.16
N LEU A 665 -31.72 -12.68 -25.86
CA LEU A 665 -31.49 -13.69 -24.81
C LEU A 665 -32.79 -14.35 -24.26
N PRO A 666 -33.65 -15.00 -25.07
CA PRO A 666 -34.82 -15.72 -24.54
C PRO A 666 -34.45 -17.06 -23.86
N GLY A 667 -33.19 -17.50 -23.98
CA GLY A 667 -32.67 -18.78 -23.50
C GLY A 667 -31.23 -18.98 -23.98
N PRO A 668 -30.68 -20.20 -23.89
CA PRO A 668 -29.33 -20.50 -24.36
C PRO A 668 -29.18 -20.33 -25.88
N ILE A 669 -28.07 -19.73 -26.29
CA ILE A 669 -27.74 -19.44 -27.69
C ILE A 669 -26.35 -19.96 -28.00
N MET A 670 -26.17 -20.47 -29.22
CA MET A 670 -24.88 -20.86 -29.75
C MET A 670 -24.45 -19.89 -30.84
N ALA A 671 -23.32 -19.21 -30.66
CA ALA A 671 -22.68 -18.44 -31.72
C ALA A 671 -21.38 -19.12 -32.16
N GLU A 672 -21.15 -19.22 -33.47
CA GLU A 672 -19.90 -19.65 -34.08
C GLU A 672 -19.38 -18.52 -34.98
N ILE A 673 -18.11 -18.15 -34.76
CA ILE A 673 -17.36 -17.22 -35.58
C ILE A 673 -16.27 -18.02 -36.28
N ARG A 674 -16.24 -18.01 -37.61
CA ARG A 674 -15.17 -18.63 -38.41
C ARG A 674 -14.33 -17.54 -39.03
N TYR A 675 -13.01 -17.58 -38.83
CA TYR A 675 -12.07 -16.58 -39.34
C TYR A 675 -11.09 -17.15 -40.36
#